data_AF-A0A4S2DMN2-F1
#
_entry.id   AF-A0A4S2DMN2-F1
#
_cell.length_a   1.000
_cell.length_b   1.000
_cell.length_c   1.000
_cell.angle_alpha   90.00
_cell.angle_beta   90.00
_cell.angle_gamma   90.00
#
_symmetry.space_group_name_H-M   'P 1'
#
loop_
_entity.id
_entity.type
_entity.pdbx_description
1 polymer ?
#
loop_
_entity_poly.entity_id
_entity_poly.type
_entity_poly.pdbx_seq_one_letter_code
_entity_poly.pdbx_strand_id
1 'polypeptide(L)'
;VLYEKTNLTTLFAAEHGIRGNAQAGDNVGNEVDEVTGLPVHSLYGSTKKPTPEMLENVDILAYDMQDVGARFYTYINTLAYAMEACAENDKTFVVFDRPNPIGGDVQGNLLDPEFSSFVGMYPIVQRYGMTVGEYAKFINEEFNINCKLEVVEMEGWTRDMYYDETGLNTWVMPSPNMPTLTTSIVYTGTCVFEGTNVSEGRGTTRPFELIGAPWIEPMDLSNKLNSLGLPGVKFRPASFTPSFSKYSASDTANYPTGKNQVCGGVQVYVTNRDEFNAVKTGYAMLYTIRDMYPDKFQYLSTNFIDKITGNSYVREGKYTLEELFAIVDKESSDFKAKTEKYYIYQESNNNGENISNIKLGIDNIEENLEIFKDKRVGLITNPSGMDSNFKSSIDVLYEKTNLTTLFAAEHGIRGYAQAGDNVGNEVDNITGLPVHSLYGSTKKPTPEMLENVDILAYDMQDVGARFYTYINTLAYAMEACAENNKTFVVFDRPNPISSEVQGNLLDPEFSSFVGMYPIVQRYGLTVGEYAQYINDKFNINCDLKVVKMSGWSQDMYYDETGLDTWVMPSPNMPTLDTAIVYTGTCIFEGTNVSEGRGTTRPFELIGAPWINPIDLANKLNSLGLPGVKFRAASFTPQFSKYSASDTANYPTGKNQVCGGVQVYVTDRDSFNAVKTGYAMLYTIRDMYPDKFQYLSTNFIDKLTGNSYVREGKYTLEELFAIVDKESSEFKSEVEKYRIYVSASTINGLPTITADDKTLKLNESFDPLKDVTAYDEEDGDLTESIEVIENTVDTSKVGEYLVKYSVSDSNGGNTTKVIKVNIIENDEDNNNNNGNENGNNGNENGNNGNNGNENGNDNGNNSGNEGDNDINNPENNNSNNSDKLPQTGSAVNNSVLLVVASLLMIYIGKSIIVKKSNKVESSK
;
A
#
# COMPACT_ATOMS: atom_id res chain seq x y z
N VAL A 1 -4.21 -30.26 9.71
CA VAL A 1 -5.21 -30.08 10.80
C VAL A 1 -6.53 -30.80 10.54
N LEU A 2 -7.47 -30.29 9.73
CA LEU A 2 -8.77 -30.97 9.56
C LEU A 2 -8.61 -32.40 9.01
N TYR A 3 -7.85 -32.56 7.92
CA TYR A 3 -7.52 -33.87 7.36
C TYR A 3 -6.96 -34.89 8.37
N GLU A 4 -6.23 -34.43 9.38
CA GLU A 4 -5.62 -35.31 10.39
C GLU A 4 -6.53 -35.60 11.58
N LYS A 5 -7.53 -34.74 11.83
CA LYS A 5 -8.40 -34.78 13.01
C LYS A 5 -9.83 -35.20 12.69
N THR A 6 -10.22 -35.18 11.43
CA THR A 6 -11.58 -35.47 10.95
C THR A 6 -11.53 -36.38 9.72
N ASN A 7 -12.70 -36.87 9.29
CA ASN A 7 -12.84 -37.59 8.03
C ASN A 7 -13.11 -36.60 6.88
N LEU A 8 -12.10 -35.83 6.48
CA LEU A 8 -12.21 -34.91 5.35
C LEU A 8 -12.24 -35.69 4.03
N THR A 9 -13.37 -35.68 3.32
CA THR A 9 -13.62 -36.54 2.15
C THR A 9 -13.44 -35.84 0.80
N THR A 10 -13.69 -34.52 0.73
CA THR A 10 -13.61 -33.74 -0.51
C THR A 10 -13.38 -32.26 -0.20
N LEU A 11 -12.89 -31.53 -1.20
CA LEU A 11 -12.62 -30.10 -1.16
C LEU A 11 -13.45 -29.39 -2.21
N PHE A 12 -13.81 -28.14 -1.93
CA PHE A 12 -14.53 -27.28 -2.86
C PHE A 12 -13.71 -26.01 -3.11
N ALA A 13 -13.45 -25.71 -4.38
CA ALA A 13 -12.67 -24.56 -4.80
C ALA A 13 -13.59 -23.46 -5.32
N ALA A 14 -13.50 -22.27 -4.73
CA ALA A 14 -14.14 -21.07 -5.27
C ALA A 14 -13.34 -20.49 -6.45
N GLU A 15 -13.63 -19.24 -6.81
CA GLU A 15 -12.80 -18.48 -7.73
C GLU A 15 -11.34 -18.46 -7.26
N HIS A 16 -10.39 -18.61 -8.20
CA HIS A 16 -8.93 -18.71 -8.02
C HIS A 16 -8.36 -20.09 -7.59
N GLY A 17 -9.21 -21.09 -7.33
CA GLY A 17 -8.77 -22.48 -7.04
C GLY A 17 -8.36 -22.71 -5.58
N ILE A 18 -8.27 -23.98 -5.16
CA ILE A 18 -8.04 -24.34 -3.73
C ILE A 18 -6.64 -23.96 -3.22
N ARG A 19 -5.66 -23.91 -4.13
CA ARG A 19 -4.27 -23.48 -3.82
C ARG A 19 -3.93 -22.08 -4.38
N GLY A 20 -4.92 -21.32 -4.86
CA GLY A 20 -4.76 -19.94 -5.31
C GLY A 20 -3.90 -19.76 -6.57
N ASN A 21 -3.90 -20.76 -7.48
CA ASN A 21 -3.05 -20.78 -8.67
C ASN A 21 -3.69 -20.14 -9.92
N ALA A 22 -4.97 -19.76 -9.89
CA ALA A 22 -5.68 -19.20 -11.03
C ALA A 22 -5.88 -17.66 -10.93
N GLN A 23 -5.81 -16.95 -12.07
CA GLN A 23 -6.08 -15.51 -12.15
C GLN A 23 -7.58 -15.20 -12.03
N ALA A 24 -7.93 -13.91 -11.94
CA ALA A 24 -9.32 -13.49 -11.97
C ALA A 24 -9.96 -13.80 -13.33
N GLY A 25 -11.15 -14.42 -13.31
CA GLY A 25 -11.84 -14.86 -14.52
C GLY A 25 -11.30 -16.15 -15.17
N ASP A 26 -10.22 -16.75 -14.64
CA ASP A 26 -9.68 -18.02 -15.14
C ASP A 26 -10.63 -19.19 -14.86
N ASN A 27 -10.56 -20.23 -15.71
CA ASN A 27 -11.34 -21.45 -15.49
C ASN A 27 -10.72 -22.28 -14.36
N VAL A 28 -11.46 -22.48 -13.27
CA VAL A 28 -11.11 -23.41 -12.20
C VAL A 28 -11.82 -24.73 -12.50
N GLY A 29 -11.07 -25.81 -12.71
CA GLY A 29 -11.61 -27.16 -12.98
C GLY A 29 -11.66 -28.04 -11.75
N ASN A 30 -12.29 -29.21 -11.88
CA ASN A 30 -12.14 -30.27 -10.87
C ASN A 30 -10.71 -30.82 -10.91
N GLU A 31 -10.13 -31.08 -9.75
CA GLU A 31 -8.75 -31.57 -9.61
C GLU A 31 -8.62 -32.56 -8.44
N VAL A 32 -7.42 -33.06 -8.21
CA VAL A 32 -7.07 -33.84 -7.02
C VAL A 32 -6.02 -33.05 -6.26
N ASP A 33 -6.27 -32.77 -4.99
CA ASP A 33 -5.32 -32.04 -4.16
C ASP A 33 -4.05 -32.86 -3.98
N GLU A 34 -2.91 -32.31 -4.41
CA GLU A 34 -1.64 -33.04 -4.46
C GLU A 34 -1.13 -33.48 -3.07
N VAL A 35 -1.62 -32.83 -2.00
CA VAL A 35 -1.16 -33.05 -0.62
C VAL A 35 -1.97 -34.14 0.06
N THR A 36 -3.29 -34.02 -0.02
CA THR A 36 -4.22 -34.88 0.71
C THR A 36 -4.71 -36.05 -0.14
N GLY A 37 -4.53 -35.97 -1.47
CA GLY A 37 -5.08 -36.91 -2.44
C GLY A 37 -6.61 -36.81 -2.59
N LEU A 38 -7.24 -35.79 -2.02
CA LEU A 38 -8.68 -35.62 -2.02
C LEU A 38 -9.19 -35.03 -3.34
N PRO A 39 -10.41 -35.42 -3.79
CA PRO A 39 -11.05 -34.76 -4.91
C PRO A 39 -11.40 -33.31 -4.56
N VAL A 40 -11.13 -32.41 -5.50
CA VAL A 40 -11.45 -30.98 -5.45
C VAL A 40 -12.52 -30.68 -6.51
N HIS A 41 -13.67 -30.17 -6.08
CA HIS A 41 -14.76 -29.75 -6.94
C HIS A 41 -14.72 -28.24 -7.17
N SER A 42 -14.77 -27.79 -8.42
CA SER A 42 -14.87 -26.37 -8.75
C SER A 42 -16.29 -25.86 -8.55
N LEU A 43 -16.42 -24.78 -7.77
CA LEU A 43 -17.63 -23.97 -7.59
C LEU A 43 -17.55 -22.67 -8.39
N TYR A 44 -16.87 -22.70 -9.54
CA TYR A 44 -16.75 -21.58 -10.46
C TYR A 44 -17.12 -21.96 -11.91
N GLY A 45 -17.36 -20.95 -12.75
CA GLY A 45 -17.74 -21.16 -14.15
C GLY A 45 -19.16 -21.72 -14.31
N SER A 46 -19.30 -22.92 -14.89
CA SER A 46 -20.61 -23.54 -15.16
C SER A 46 -21.27 -24.13 -13.92
N THR A 47 -20.48 -24.44 -12.88
CA THR A 47 -20.98 -25.03 -11.64
C THR A 47 -20.63 -24.10 -10.49
N LYS A 48 -21.57 -23.24 -10.08
CA LYS A 48 -21.36 -22.27 -8.97
C LYS A 48 -21.97 -22.74 -7.65
N LYS A 49 -22.94 -23.65 -7.74
CA LYS A 49 -23.66 -24.26 -6.63
C LYS A 49 -23.28 -25.73 -6.57
N PRO A 50 -22.91 -26.29 -5.39
CA PRO A 50 -22.63 -27.71 -5.25
C PRO A 50 -23.81 -28.55 -5.77
N THR A 51 -23.52 -29.59 -6.55
CA THR A 51 -24.56 -30.50 -7.03
C THR A 51 -24.85 -31.58 -5.98
N PRO A 52 -26.01 -32.24 -6.02
CA PRO A 52 -26.30 -33.38 -5.14
C PRO A 52 -25.22 -34.48 -5.20
N GLU A 53 -24.63 -34.72 -6.38
CA GLU A 53 -23.54 -35.70 -6.57
C GLU A 53 -22.27 -35.29 -5.82
N MET A 54 -21.92 -34.00 -5.85
CA MET A 54 -20.76 -33.49 -5.09
C MET A 54 -20.97 -33.61 -3.57
N LEU A 55 -22.23 -33.64 -3.10
CA LEU A 55 -22.59 -33.71 -1.69
C LEU A 55 -22.93 -35.13 -1.20
N GLU A 56 -22.84 -36.16 -2.06
CA GLU A 56 -23.27 -37.53 -1.74
C GLU A 56 -22.54 -38.07 -0.50
N ASN A 57 -21.23 -37.85 -0.42
CA ASN A 57 -20.36 -38.31 0.68
C ASN A 57 -19.99 -37.20 1.68
N VAL A 58 -20.81 -36.16 1.75
CA VAL A 58 -20.63 -35.00 2.65
C VAL A 58 -21.81 -34.93 3.61
N ASP A 59 -21.54 -35.04 4.91
CA ASP A 59 -22.55 -34.82 5.96
C ASP A 59 -22.55 -33.36 6.45
N ILE A 60 -21.34 -32.78 6.51
CA ILE A 60 -21.07 -31.41 6.93
C ILE A 60 -20.23 -30.74 5.85
N LEU A 61 -20.73 -29.64 5.30
CA LEU A 61 -19.95 -28.77 4.42
C LEU A 61 -19.42 -27.59 5.23
N ALA A 62 -18.11 -27.44 5.30
CA ALA A 62 -17.45 -26.37 6.04
C ALA A 62 -16.97 -25.25 5.12
N TYR A 63 -17.16 -24.00 5.55
CA TYR A 63 -16.67 -22.79 4.89
C TYR A 63 -15.59 -22.13 5.75
N ASP A 64 -14.41 -21.92 5.17
CA ASP A 64 -13.26 -21.28 5.83
C ASP A 64 -12.47 -20.46 4.79
N MET A 65 -12.99 -19.29 4.41
CA MET A 65 -12.36 -18.38 3.44
C MET A 65 -12.40 -16.94 3.94
N GLN A 66 -11.29 -16.22 3.78
CA GLN A 66 -11.20 -14.80 4.09
C GLN A 66 -11.89 -13.99 2.97
N ASP A 67 -12.96 -13.28 3.31
CA ASP A 67 -13.61 -12.30 2.44
C ASP A 67 -12.95 -10.91 2.55
N VAL A 68 -13.41 -9.94 1.77
CA VAL A 68 -12.87 -8.57 1.69
C VAL A 68 -13.87 -7.49 2.14
N GLY A 69 -15.08 -7.88 2.57
CA GLY A 69 -16.12 -6.96 3.02
C GLY A 69 -16.90 -6.27 1.91
N ALA A 70 -16.86 -6.82 0.67
CA ALA A 70 -17.50 -6.23 -0.50
C ALA A 70 -18.57 -7.14 -1.13
N ARG A 71 -19.74 -6.59 -1.47
CA ARG A 71 -20.88 -7.33 -2.08
C ARG A 71 -20.53 -8.10 -3.35
N PHE A 72 -19.67 -7.50 -4.18
CA PHE A 72 -19.28 -8.04 -5.47
C PHE A 72 -18.02 -8.91 -5.42
N TYR A 73 -17.46 -9.15 -4.23
CA TYR A 73 -16.48 -10.20 -4.03
C TYR A 73 -17.21 -11.55 -3.90
N THR A 74 -16.95 -12.47 -4.81
CA THR A 74 -17.84 -13.61 -5.06
C THR A 74 -17.86 -14.69 -3.98
N TYR A 75 -16.97 -14.60 -2.98
CA TYR A 75 -16.83 -15.61 -1.92
C TYR A 75 -18.07 -15.72 -1.03
N ILE A 76 -18.73 -14.60 -0.73
CA ILE A 76 -20.03 -14.61 -0.03
C ILE A 76 -21.17 -15.17 -0.88
N ASN A 77 -21.09 -15.04 -2.21
CA ASN A 77 -22.08 -15.62 -3.13
C ASN A 77 -21.86 -17.14 -3.28
N THR A 78 -20.61 -17.62 -3.26
CA THR A 78 -20.29 -19.04 -3.13
C THR A 78 -20.79 -19.62 -1.81
N LEU A 79 -20.64 -18.88 -0.69
CA LEU A 79 -21.20 -19.27 0.62
C LEU A 79 -22.71 -19.46 0.51
N ALA A 80 -23.43 -18.49 -0.06
CA ALA A 80 -24.88 -18.54 -0.23
C ALA A 80 -25.34 -19.77 -1.03
N TYR A 81 -24.75 -20.01 -2.21
CA TYR A 81 -25.10 -21.19 -3.00
C TYR A 81 -24.78 -22.50 -2.28
N ALA A 82 -23.68 -22.57 -1.54
CA ALA A 82 -23.34 -23.74 -0.76
C ALA A 82 -24.35 -23.99 0.39
N MET A 83 -24.84 -22.92 1.03
CA MET A 83 -25.91 -23.01 2.03
C MET A 83 -27.22 -23.51 1.42
N GLU A 84 -27.64 -22.96 0.28
CA GLU A 84 -28.84 -23.43 -0.43
C GLU A 84 -28.72 -24.89 -0.83
N ALA A 85 -27.56 -25.31 -1.37
CA ALA A 85 -27.33 -26.70 -1.75
C ALA A 85 -27.38 -27.64 -0.52
N CYS A 86 -26.85 -27.20 0.62
CA CYS A 86 -26.95 -27.97 1.87
C CYS A 86 -28.40 -28.07 2.36
N ALA A 87 -29.17 -26.98 2.30
CA ALA A 87 -30.59 -26.99 2.67
C ALA A 87 -31.40 -27.95 1.77
N GLU A 88 -31.16 -27.93 0.46
CA GLU A 88 -31.82 -28.79 -0.53
C GLU A 88 -31.50 -30.29 -0.36
N ASN A 89 -30.33 -30.61 0.19
CA ASN A 89 -29.82 -31.98 0.31
C ASN A 89 -29.73 -32.47 1.77
N ASP A 90 -30.40 -31.78 2.70
CA ASP A 90 -30.45 -32.09 4.13
C ASP A 90 -29.06 -32.20 4.81
N LYS A 91 -28.12 -31.35 4.41
CA LYS A 91 -26.75 -31.31 4.93
C LYS A 91 -26.58 -30.19 5.96
N THR A 92 -25.60 -30.35 6.85
CA THR A 92 -25.21 -29.30 7.81
C THR A 92 -24.18 -28.39 7.14
N PHE A 93 -24.33 -27.08 7.31
CA PHE A 93 -23.37 -26.10 6.82
C PHE A 93 -22.69 -25.42 8.02
N VAL A 94 -21.36 -25.48 8.07
CA VAL A 94 -20.56 -24.91 9.16
C VAL A 94 -19.72 -23.76 8.61
N VAL A 95 -19.84 -22.57 9.20
CA VAL A 95 -18.96 -21.43 8.88
C VAL A 95 -17.93 -21.27 9.98
N PHE A 96 -16.64 -21.42 9.63
CA PHE A 96 -15.56 -20.93 10.48
C PHE A 96 -15.42 -19.43 10.22
N ASP A 97 -15.91 -18.63 11.16
CA ASP A 97 -15.99 -17.20 10.95
C ASP A 97 -14.62 -16.54 10.87
N ARG A 98 -14.54 -15.41 10.16
CA ARG A 98 -13.31 -14.65 9.91
C ARG A 98 -13.57 -13.15 10.01
N PRO A 99 -12.55 -12.34 10.36
CA PRO A 99 -12.70 -10.89 10.43
C PRO A 99 -13.20 -10.34 9.11
N ASN A 100 -14.17 -9.42 9.15
CA ASN A 100 -14.33 -8.51 8.04
C ASN A 100 -13.11 -7.57 8.06
N PRO A 101 -12.26 -7.60 7.02
CA PRO A 101 -10.95 -6.94 7.12
C PRO A 101 -11.05 -5.42 7.14
N ILE A 102 -12.19 -4.88 6.74
CA ILE A 102 -12.49 -3.45 6.75
C ILE A 102 -13.56 -3.14 7.80
N GLY A 103 -13.60 -3.87 8.91
CA GLY A 103 -14.50 -3.63 10.03
C GLY A 103 -15.99 -3.80 9.72
N GLY A 104 -16.82 -3.37 10.65
CA GLY A 104 -18.27 -3.50 10.67
C GLY A 104 -19.03 -2.28 10.16
N ASP A 105 -18.34 -1.31 9.54
CA ASP A 105 -18.97 -0.15 8.93
C ASP A 105 -19.75 -0.51 7.66
N VAL A 106 -20.82 0.21 7.40
CA VAL A 106 -21.79 -0.05 6.33
C VAL A 106 -21.79 1.13 5.37
N GLN A 107 -21.46 0.88 4.11
CA GLN A 107 -21.40 1.93 3.08
C GLN A 107 -21.96 1.45 1.75
N GLY A 108 -22.88 2.23 1.19
CA GLY A 108 -23.31 2.12 -0.20
C GLY A 108 -24.82 2.11 -0.38
N ASN A 109 -25.22 1.87 -1.62
CA ASN A 109 -26.62 1.73 -1.98
C ASN A 109 -27.01 0.25 -2.07
N LEU A 110 -28.28 -0.04 -1.79
CA LEU A 110 -28.85 -1.37 -1.86
C LEU A 110 -28.84 -1.87 -3.31
N LEU A 111 -28.64 -3.17 -3.44
CA LEU A 111 -28.84 -3.87 -4.70
C LEU A 111 -30.36 -3.99 -4.95
N ASP A 112 -30.81 -3.45 -6.07
CA ASP A 112 -32.13 -3.75 -6.61
C ASP A 112 -32.12 -5.19 -7.18
N PRO A 113 -33.07 -6.06 -6.78
CA PRO A 113 -33.17 -7.43 -7.26
C PRO A 113 -33.17 -7.60 -8.78
N GLU A 114 -33.61 -6.61 -9.57
CA GLU A 114 -33.51 -6.65 -11.04
C GLU A 114 -32.05 -6.75 -11.53
N PHE A 115 -31.11 -6.24 -10.74
CA PHE A 115 -29.68 -6.28 -11.00
C PHE A 115 -28.98 -7.45 -10.28
N SER A 116 -29.70 -8.34 -9.63
CA SER A 116 -29.12 -9.53 -9.00
C SER A 116 -28.32 -10.38 -10.00
N SER A 117 -27.19 -10.93 -9.54
CA SER A 117 -26.28 -11.78 -10.31
C SER A 117 -25.28 -12.49 -9.38
N PHE A 118 -24.33 -13.25 -9.92
CA PHE A 118 -23.28 -13.88 -9.11
C PHE A 118 -22.28 -12.89 -8.47
N VAL A 119 -22.28 -11.63 -8.89
CA VAL A 119 -21.49 -10.54 -8.25
C VAL A 119 -22.35 -9.70 -7.30
N GLY A 120 -23.50 -10.22 -6.89
CA GLY A 120 -24.42 -9.58 -5.95
C GLY A 120 -25.75 -10.28 -6.00
N MET A 121 -25.97 -11.25 -5.10
CA MET A 121 -27.18 -12.08 -5.13
C MET A 121 -28.35 -11.47 -4.35
N TYR A 122 -28.08 -10.91 -3.18
CA TYR A 122 -29.09 -10.41 -2.24
C TYR A 122 -29.03 -8.88 -2.10
N PRO A 123 -30.17 -8.23 -1.75
CA PRO A 123 -30.26 -6.79 -1.54
C PRO A 123 -29.48 -6.34 -0.29
N ILE A 124 -28.15 -6.26 -0.44
CA ILE A 124 -27.20 -5.71 0.52
C ILE A 124 -26.46 -4.52 -0.12
N VAL A 125 -25.86 -3.64 0.67
CA VAL A 125 -25.05 -2.52 0.17
C VAL A 125 -23.63 -2.97 -0.24
N GLN A 126 -22.85 -2.11 -0.91
CA GLN A 126 -21.49 -2.44 -1.40
C GLN A 126 -20.54 -2.89 -0.28
N ARG A 127 -20.37 -2.10 0.79
CA ARG A 127 -19.64 -2.46 2.02
C ARG A 127 -20.67 -2.84 3.07
N TYR A 128 -20.90 -4.14 3.21
CA TYR A 128 -22.07 -4.65 3.95
C TYR A 128 -21.84 -4.78 5.46
N GLY A 129 -20.61 -4.57 5.94
CA GLY A 129 -20.29 -4.44 7.37
C GLY A 129 -20.55 -5.68 8.22
N MET A 130 -20.55 -6.89 7.68
CA MET A 130 -20.71 -8.12 8.46
C MET A 130 -19.50 -9.04 8.29
N THR A 131 -19.25 -9.92 9.26
CA THR A 131 -18.41 -11.10 9.02
C THR A 131 -19.13 -12.10 8.10
N VAL A 132 -18.40 -13.12 7.61
CA VAL A 132 -19.03 -14.17 6.77
C VAL A 132 -20.04 -15.00 7.57
N GLY A 133 -19.82 -15.19 8.88
CA GLY A 133 -20.74 -15.85 9.80
C GLY A 133 -22.00 -15.04 10.08
N GLU A 134 -21.86 -13.73 10.34
CA GLU A 134 -22.99 -12.79 10.48
C GLU A 134 -23.80 -12.72 9.18
N TYR A 135 -23.13 -12.64 8.03
CA TYR A 135 -23.77 -12.67 6.70
C TYR A 135 -24.54 -13.97 6.47
N ALA A 136 -23.97 -15.12 6.81
CA ALA A 136 -24.65 -16.42 6.71
C ALA A 136 -25.94 -16.46 7.54
N LYS A 137 -25.90 -15.98 8.80
CA LYS A 137 -27.10 -15.87 9.66
C LYS A 137 -28.15 -14.95 9.02
N PHE A 138 -27.73 -13.77 8.55
CA PHE A 138 -28.59 -12.79 7.88
C PHE A 138 -29.31 -13.40 6.67
N ILE A 139 -28.59 -14.04 5.75
CA ILE A 139 -29.23 -14.55 4.53
C ILE A 139 -30.10 -15.79 4.80
N ASN A 140 -29.76 -16.60 5.81
CA ASN A 140 -30.54 -17.79 6.15
C ASN A 140 -31.95 -17.43 6.62
N GLU A 141 -32.05 -16.38 7.46
CA GLU A 141 -33.31 -15.89 8.01
C GLU A 141 -34.07 -15.00 7.03
N GLU A 142 -33.43 -13.95 6.49
CA GLU A 142 -34.13 -12.93 5.69
C GLU A 142 -34.58 -13.45 4.31
N PHE A 143 -33.91 -14.47 3.77
CA PHE A 143 -34.24 -15.05 2.46
C PHE A 143 -34.73 -16.50 2.55
N ASN A 144 -35.05 -16.99 3.76
CA ASN A 144 -35.63 -18.31 4.00
C ASN A 144 -34.85 -19.45 3.32
N ILE A 145 -33.51 -19.43 3.39
CA ILE A 145 -32.68 -20.52 2.86
C ILE A 145 -32.96 -21.82 3.64
N ASN A 146 -33.30 -21.71 4.94
CA ASN A 146 -33.62 -22.83 5.83
C ASN A 146 -32.48 -23.88 5.92
N CYS A 147 -31.23 -23.42 5.82
CA CYS A 147 -30.06 -24.26 5.99
C CYS A 147 -29.86 -24.64 7.47
N LYS A 148 -29.42 -25.88 7.73
CA LYS A 148 -28.91 -26.31 9.04
C LYS A 148 -27.54 -25.66 9.27
N LEU A 149 -27.55 -24.38 9.67
CA LEU A 149 -26.37 -23.54 9.81
C LEU A 149 -25.79 -23.60 11.22
N GLU A 150 -24.49 -23.82 11.32
CA GLU A 150 -23.68 -23.58 12.51
C GLU A 150 -22.59 -22.55 12.18
N VAL A 151 -22.36 -21.60 13.08
CA VAL A 151 -21.27 -20.62 12.97
C VAL A 151 -20.33 -20.84 14.14
N VAL A 152 -19.06 -21.07 13.83
CA VAL A 152 -17.97 -21.11 14.80
C VAL A 152 -17.45 -19.67 14.94
N GLU A 153 -17.88 -19.02 16.02
CA GLU A 153 -17.61 -17.61 16.30
C GLU A 153 -16.14 -17.38 16.66
N MET A 154 -15.62 -16.21 16.32
CA MET A 154 -14.26 -15.79 16.70
C MET A 154 -14.22 -15.32 18.15
N GLU A 155 -13.04 -15.39 18.76
CA GLU A 155 -12.76 -14.75 20.04
C GLU A 155 -11.93 -13.47 19.80
N GLY A 156 -12.31 -12.37 20.44
CA GLY A 156 -11.51 -11.14 20.50
C GLY A 156 -11.68 -10.13 19.35
N TRP A 157 -12.33 -10.50 18.24
CA TRP A 157 -12.65 -9.53 17.18
C TRP A 157 -13.82 -8.63 17.61
N THR A 158 -13.67 -7.32 17.37
CA THR A 158 -14.73 -6.33 17.55
C THR A 158 -15.00 -5.62 16.23
N ARG A 159 -16.20 -5.03 16.09
CA ARG A 159 -16.66 -4.47 14.81
C ARG A 159 -15.83 -3.28 14.33
N ASP A 160 -15.20 -2.56 15.23
CA ASP A 160 -14.31 -1.45 14.97
C ASP A 160 -12.92 -1.89 14.48
N MET A 161 -12.55 -3.17 14.63
CA MET A 161 -11.25 -3.67 14.18
C MET A 161 -11.18 -3.81 12.64
N TYR A 162 -10.17 -3.16 12.07
CA TYR A 162 -9.60 -3.52 10.78
C TYR A 162 -8.66 -4.72 10.92
N TYR A 163 -8.31 -5.35 9.80
CA TYR A 163 -7.52 -6.60 9.79
C TYR A 163 -6.16 -6.46 10.50
N ASP A 164 -5.50 -5.32 10.34
CA ASP A 164 -4.22 -4.98 10.96
C ASP A 164 -4.30 -4.82 12.48
N GLU A 165 -5.49 -4.61 13.04
CA GLU A 165 -5.72 -4.50 14.50
C GLU A 165 -6.03 -5.86 15.15
N THR A 166 -6.20 -6.92 14.36
CA THR A 166 -6.55 -8.26 14.87
C THR A 166 -5.39 -9.00 15.54
N GLY A 167 -4.15 -8.50 15.37
CA GLY A 167 -2.93 -9.20 15.78
C GLY A 167 -2.61 -10.44 14.94
N LEU A 168 -3.40 -10.77 13.91
CA LEU A 168 -3.08 -11.83 12.96
C LEU A 168 -1.85 -11.46 12.11
N ASN A 169 -1.59 -10.15 11.94
CA ASN A 169 -0.43 -9.50 11.32
C ASN A 169 0.02 -10.12 9.97
N THR A 170 -0.84 -10.91 9.32
CA THR A 170 -0.49 -11.75 8.17
C THR A 170 -1.61 -11.71 7.15
N TRP A 171 -1.65 -10.66 6.33
CA TRP A 171 -2.59 -10.58 5.21
C TRP A 171 -2.23 -11.65 4.16
N VAL A 172 -3.00 -12.74 4.12
CA VAL A 172 -2.94 -13.71 3.03
C VAL A 172 -3.89 -13.23 1.95
N MET A 173 -3.32 -12.78 0.83
CA MET A 173 -4.08 -12.26 -0.31
C MET A 173 -5.18 -13.26 -0.75
N PRO A 174 -6.47 -12.92 -0.59
CA PRO A 174 -7.56 -13.83 -0.93
C PRO A 174 -7.69 -14.01 -2.45
N SER A 175 -7.22 -13.04 -3.25
CA SER A 175 -7.09 -13.19 -4.70
C SER A 175 -5.82 -12.50 -5.24
N PRO A 176 -5.37 -12.83 -6.47
CA PRO A 176 -4.20 -12.21 -7.10
C PRO A 176 -4.23 -10.68 -7.14
N ASN A 177 -5.41 -10.07 -7.23
CA ASN A 177 -5.58 -8.61 -7.29
C ASN A 177 -6.13 -8.02 -5.99
N MET A 178 -6.06 -8.76 -4.88
CA MET A 178 -6.33 -8.25 -3.53
C MET A 178 -5.06 -8.37 -2.65
N PRO A 179 -3.95 -7.72 -3.03
CA PRO A 179 -2.67 -7.95 -2.40
C PRO A 179 -2.56 -7.37 -1.01
N THR A 180 -3.27 -6.29 -0.66
CA THR A 180 -3.10 -5.58 0.62
C THR A 180 -4.43 -5.25 1.29
N LEU A 181 -4.40 -4.95 2.59
CA LEU A 181 -5.54 -4.39 3.32
C LEU A 181 -5.99 -3.06 2.69
N THR A 182 -5.05 -2.19 2.30
CA THR A 182 -5.36 -0.93 1.60
C THR A 182 -6.19 -1.17 0.33
N THR A 183 -5.83 -2.20 -0.45
CA THR A 183 -6.63 -2.59 -1.62
C THR A 183 -8.06 -2.94 -1.21
N SER A 184 -8.25 -3.70 -0.13
CA SER A 184 -9.58 -4.05 0.40
C SER A 184 -10.40 -2.82 0.81
N ILE A 185 -9.76 -1.83 1.45
CA ILE A 185 -10.39 -0.58 1.90
C ILE A 185 -10.98 0.20 0.72
N VAL A 186 -10.22 0.36 -0.37
CA VAL A 186 -10.67 1.17 -1.52
C VAL A 186 -11.56 0.37 -2.50
N TYR A 187 -11.44 -0.96 -2.52
CA TYR A 187 -12.09 -1.84 -3.50
C TYR A 187 -13.62 -1.66 -3.57
N THR A 188 -14.29 -1.48 -2.42
CA THR A 188 -15.74 -1.30 -2.33
C THR A 188 -16.24 -0.08 -3.12
N GLY A 189 -15.38 0.93 -3.31
CA GLY A 189 -15.64 2.11 -4.13
C GLY A 189 -15.07 2.03 -5.54
N THR A 190 -13.84 1.55 -5.70
CA THR A 190 -13.12 1.63 -6.97
C THR A 190 -13.44 0.49 -7.95
N CYS A 191 -14.05 -0.61 -7.49
CA CYS A 191 -14.46 -1.69 -8.39
C CYS A 191 -15.48 -1.25 -9.46
N VAL A 192 -16.20 -0.14 -9.27
CA VAL A 192 -17.11 0.43 -10.28
C VAL A 192 -16.44 0.68 -11.62
N PHE A 193 -15.12 0.91 -11.62
CA PHE A 193 -14.36 1.13 -12.85
C PHE A 193 -14.24 -0.11 -13.72
N GLU A 194 -14.43 -1.34 -13.19
CA GLU A 194 -14.51 -2.57 -13.99
C GLU A 194 -15.60 -2.48 -15.07
N GLY A 195 -16.69 -1.76 -14.80
CA GLY A 195 -17.77 -1.52 -15.77
C GLY A 195 -17.53 -0.35 -16.75
N THR A 196 -16.31 0.19 -16.81
CA THR A 196 -15.93 1.33 -17.67
C THR A 196 -14.70 1.02 -18.51
N ASN A 197 -14.37 1.91 -19.46
CA ASN A 197 -13.12 1.84 -20.21
C ASN A 197 -11.88 2.35 -19.43
N VAL A 198 -12.05 2.90 -18.22
CA VAL A 198 -10.95 3.36 -17.35
C VAL A 198 -10.32 2.16 -16.64
N SER A 199 -8.99 2.14 -16.55
CA SER A 199 -8.26 1.10 -15.83
C SER A 199 -8.42 1.29 -14.32
N GLU A 200 -8.76 0.20 -13.66
CA GLU A 200 -8.77 0.03 -12.21
C GLU A 200 -7.41 -0.47 -11.66
N GLY A 201 -6.32 -0.33 -12.42
CA GLY A 201 -4.97 -0.63 -11.92
C GLY A 201 -4.59 -2.11 -11.94
N ARG A 202 -5.47 -3.03 -12.37
CA ARG A 202 -5.07 -4.42 -12.69
C ARG A 202 -3.93 -4.41 -13.71
N GLY A 203 -3.00 -5.35 -13.59
CA GLY A 203 -1.74 -5.30 -14.36
C GLY A 203 -0.64 -4.46 -13.74
N THR A 204 -0.86 -3.95 -12.53
CA THR A 204 0.16 -3.28 -11.71
C THR A 204 0.30 -4.00 -10.37
N THR A 205 1.19 -3.51 -9.51
CA THR A 205 1.34 -3.99 -8.12
C THR A 205 0.37 -3.34 -7.14
N ARG A 206 -0.44 -2.35 -7.58
CA ARG A 206 -1.43 -1.62 -6.79
C ARG A 206 -2.82 -1.62 -7.47
N PRO A 207 -3.41 -2.81 -7.73
CA PRO A 207 -4.75 -2.91 -8.31
C PRO A 207 -5.78 -2.22 -7.40
N PHE A 208 -6.82 -1.65 -8.00
CA PHE A 208 -7.91 -0.88 -7.37
C PHE A 208 -7.51 0.39 -6.61
N GLU A 209 -6.24 0.57 -6.30
CA GLU A 209 -5.67 1.79 -5.74
C GLU A 209 -5.30 2.79 -6.85
N LEU A 210 -4.97 2.31 -8.06
CA LEU A 210 -4.64 3.13 -9.23
C LEU A 210 -5.81 3.19 -10.21
N ILE A 211 -6.32 4.39 -10.50
CA ILE A 211 -7.40 4.64 -11.46
C ILE A 211 -6.92 5.56 -12.57
N GLY A 212 -7.00 5.12 -13.83
CA GLY A 212 -6.45 5.92 -14.93
C GLY A 212 -6.72 5.39 -16.33
N ALA A 213 -6.38 6.20 -17.34
CA ALA A 213 -6.47 5.84 -18.75
C ALA A 213 -5.44 6.65 -19.58
N PRO A 214 -5.06 6.22 -20.79
CA PRO A 214 -4.06 6.92 -21.61
C PRO A 214 -4.42 8.34 -22.03
N TRP A 215 -5.67 8.75 -21.79
CA TRP A 215 -6.22 10.03 -22.20
C TRP A 215 -6.53 10.97 -21.04
N ILE A 216 -6.25 10.56 -19.80
CA ILE A 216 -6.41 11.35 -18.59
C ILE A 216 -5.10 12.09 -18.29
N GLU A 217 -5.21 13.38 -17.98
CA GLU A 217 -4.10 14.19 -17.48
C GLU A 217 -4.02 14.04 -15.94
N PRO A 218 -2.96 13.42 -15.39
CA PRO A 218 -2.90 13.03 -13.98
C PRO A 218 -3.11 14.20 -13.01
N MET A 219 -2.46 15.33 -13.27
CA MET A 219 -2.46 16.48 -12.36
C MET A 219 -3.83 17.18 -12.35
N ASP A 220 -4.45 17.32 -13.52
CA ASP A 220 -5.77 17.94 -13.65
C ASP A 220 -6.83 17.12 -12.90
N LEU A 221 -6.83 15.80 -13.09
CA LEU A 221 -7.75 14.91 -12.38
C LEU A 221 -7.50 14.96 -10.86
N SER A 222 -6.24 14.88 -10.45
CA SER A 222 -5.84 14.95 -9.04
C SER A 222 -6.30 16.24 -8.37
N ASN A 223 -6.03 17.40 -8.99
CA ASN A 223 -6.43 18.71 -8.48
C ASN A 223 -7.95 18.83 -8.40
N LYS A 224 -8.66 18.35 -9.42
CA LYS A 224 -10.12 18.39 -9.44
C LYS A 224 -10.73 17.53 -8.33
N LEU A 225 -10.22 16.31 -8.12
CA LEU A 225 -10.72 15.43 -7.07
C LEU A 225 -10.37 15.96 -5.66
N ASN A 226 -9.14 16.43 -5.44
CA ASN A 226 -8.75 17.03 -4.16
C ASN A 226 -9.58 18.29 -3.84
N SER A 227 -10.01 19.06 -4.85
CA SER A 227 -10.90 20.22 -4.64
C SER A 227 -12.30 19.87 -4.12
N LEU A 228 -12.70 18.60 -4.17
CA LEU A 228 -13.99 18.15 -3.62
C LEU A 228 -13.97 18.07 -2.08
N GLY A 229 -12.79 18.05 -1.45
CA GLY A 229 -12.67 18.01 0.02
C GLY A 229 -13.29 16.77 0.66
N LEU A 230 -13.15 15.61 0.02
CA LEU A 230 -13.67 14.35 0.55
C LEU A 230 -12.92 13.94 1.84
N PRO A 231 -13.61 13.61 2.94
CA PRO A 231 -12.96 13.23 4.20
C PRO A 231 -12.13 11.95 4.07
N GLY A 232 -11.02 11.89 4.81
CA GLY A 232 -10.17 10.71 4.92
C GLY A 232 -9.42 10.27 3.65
N VAL A 233 -9.40 11.06 2.57
CA VAL A 233 -8.76 10.69 1.29
C VAL A 233 -8.03 11.85 0.63
N LYS A 234 -6.87 11.53 0.02
CA LYS A 234 -6.18 12.36 -0.97
C LYS A 234 -6.03 11.59 -2.27
N PHE A 235 -6.05 12.32 -3.38
CA PHE A 235 -5.76 11.79 -4.70
C PHE A 235 -4.38 12.26 -5.10
N ARG A 236 -3.48 11.32 -5.39
CA ARG A 236 -2.13 11.63 -5.89
C ARG A 236 -2.12 11.46 -7.40
N PRO A 237 -1.53 12.38 -8.19
CA PRO A 237 -1.35 12.14 -9.62
C PRO A 237 -0.46 10.92 -9.82
N ALA A 238 -0.88 10.02 -10.71
CA ALA A 238 -0.16 8.79 -11.00
C ALA A 238 -0.10 8.51 -12.51
N SER A 239 1.02 7.97 -12.95
CA SER A 239 1.18 7.37 -14.27
C SER A 239 1.59 5.92 -14.12
N PHE A 240 0.94 5.01 -14.83
CA PHE A 240 1.20 3.58 -14.71
C PHE A 240 0.95 2.83 -16.02
N THR A 241 1.63 1.70 -16.20
CA THR A 241 1.53 0.88 -17.42
C THR A 241 1.04 -0.52 -17.06
N PRO A 242 -0.25 -0.86 -17.30
CA PRO A 242 -0.78 -2.19 -17.05
C PRO A 242 -0.08 -3.28 -17.88
N SER A 243 0.37 -4.35 -17.23
CA SER A 243 0.97 -5.52 -17.91
C SER A 243 -0.07 -6.52 -18.44
N PHE A 244 -1.28 -6.53 -17.87
CA PHE A 244 -2.45 -7.26 -18.34
C PHE A 244 -3.72 -6.42 -18.09
N SER A 245 -4.89 -6.88 -18.56
CA SER A 245 -6.17 -6.13 -18.48
C SER A 245 -6.18 -4.87 -19.37
N LYS A 246 -7.07 -3.91 -19.07
CA LYS A 246 -7.32 -2.70 -19.87
C LYS A 246 -6.03 -1.97 -20.20
N TYR A 247 -5.92 -1.53 -21.45
CA TYR A 247 -4.76 -0.82 -22.00
C TYR A 247 -3.44 -1.59 -22.02
N SER A 248 -3.43 -2.89 -21.69
CA SER A 248 -2.28 -3.77 -21.89
C SER A 248 -2.24 -4.34 -23.31
N ALA A 249 -1.07 -4.84 -23.74
CA ALA A 249 -0.88 -5.58 -24.99
C ALA A 249 -1.70 -6.88 -25.05
N SER A 250 -2.12 -7.41 -23.89
CA SER A 250 -2.89 -8.64 -23.79
C SER A 250 -4.39 -8.44 -24.05
N ASP A 251 -4.92 -7.23 -23.92
CA ASP A 251 -6.32 -6.92 -24.19
C ASP A 251 -6.53 -6.41 -25.62
N THR A 252 -6.24 -7.27 -26.59
CA THR A 252 -6.41 -6.93 -28.01
C THR A 252 -7.88 -6.79 -28.43
N ALA A 253 -8.82 -7.28 -27.62
CA ALA A 253 -10.24 -7.21 -27.92
C ALA A 253 -10.78 -5.79 -27.74
N ASN A 254 -10.38 -5.13 -26.64
CA ASN A 254 -10.85 -3.78 -26.33
C ASN A 254 -9.81 -2.70 -26.67
N TYR A 255 -8.51 -3.06 -26.70
CA TYR A 255 -7.40 -2.11 -26.90
C TYR A 255 -6.34 -2.67 -27.89
N PRO A 256 -6.62 -2.69 -29.21
CA PRO A 256 -5.86 -3.43 -30.23
C PRO A 256 -4.50 -2.79 -30.62
N THR A 257 -3.84 -2.07 -29.72
CA THR A 257 -2.54 -1.41 -30.01
C THR A 257 -1.38 -2.40 -30.14
N GLY A 258 -1.54 -3.61 -29.60
CA GLY A 258 -0.48 -4.62 -29.54
C GLY A 258 0.69 -4.24 -28.62
N LYS A 259 0.53 -3.20 -27.79
CA LYS A 259 1.52 -2.71 -26.82
C LYS A 259 0.83 -2.20 -25.56
N ASN A 260 1.48 -2.36 -24.41
CA ASN A 260 1.03 -1.74 -23.16
C ASN A 260 1.06 -0.21 -23.33
N GLN A 261 -0.01 0.45 -22.89
CA GLN A 261 -0.14 1.91 -22.95
C GLN A 261 0.03 2.51 -21.56
N VAL A 262 0.73 3.65 -21.50
CA VAL A 262 0.84 4.43 -20.27
C VAL A 262 -0.52 5.07 -20.00
N CYS A 263 -1.05 4.84 -18.79
CA CYS A 263 -2.25 5.46 -18.28
C CYS A 263 -1.86 6.63 -17.38
N GLY A 264 -2.43 7.80 -17.63
CA GLY A 264 -2.45 8.89 -16.66
C GLY A 264 -3.66 8.76 -15.75
N GLY A 265 -3.58 9.21 -14.51
CA GLY A 265 -4.66 9.06 -13.55
C GLY A 265 -4.30 9.48 -12.14
N VAL A 266 -4.94 8.84 -11.17
CA VAL A 266 -4.68 9.06 -9.76
C VAL A 266 -4.48 7.74 -9.02
N GLN A 267 -3.71 7.80 -7.95
CA GLN A 267 -3.74 6.81 -6.90
C GLN A 267 -4.63 7.32 -5.76
N VAL A 268 -5.55 6.47 -5.28
CA VAL A 268 -6.40 6.75 -4.12
C VAL A 268 -5.60 6.49 -2.85
N TYR A 269 -5.36 7.53 -2.05
CA TYR A 269 -4.65 7.43 -0.78
C TYR A 269 -5.59 7.72 0.38
N VAL A 270 -5.79 6.72 1.24
CA VAL A 270 -6.60 6.85 2.46
C VAL A 270 -5.72 7.49 3.55
N THR A 271 -6.06 8.69 3.98
CA THR A 271 -5.32 9.45 5.02
C THR A 271 -5.95 9.32 6.40
N ASN A 272 -7.24 8.96 6.47
CA ASN A 272 -7.92 8.62 7.72
C ASN A 272 -9.03 7.63 7.39
N ARG A 273 -8.87 6.37 7.78
CA ARG A 273 -9.82 5.29 7.44
C ARG A 273 -11.15 5.39 8.18
N ASP A 274 -11.21 6.10 9.29
CA ASP A 274 -12.43 6.27 10.10
C ASP A 274 -13.35 7.34 9.49
N GLU A 275 -12.78 8.31 8.78
CA GLU A 275 -13.52 9.32 8.02
C GLU A 275 -13.78 8.90 6.56
N PHE A 276 -13.07 7.88 6.07
CA PHE A 276 -13.09 7.49 4.66
C PHE A 276 -14.36 6.74 4.25
N ASN A 277 -15.12 7.32 3.30
CA ASN A 277 -16.21 6.63 2.63
C ASN A 277 -15.80 6.18 1.21
N ALA A 278 -15.57 4.88 1.05
CA ALA A 278 -15.06 4.30 -0.18
C ALA A 278 -16.07 4.43 -1.33
N VAL A 279 -17.35 4.16 -1.07
CA VAL A 279 -18.40 4.20 -2.11
C VAL A 279 -18.61 5.62 -2.64
N LYS A 280 -18.73 6.60 -1.75
CA LYS A 280 -18.83 8.02 -2.14
C LYS A 280 -17.61 8.47 -2.92
N THR A 281 -16.41 8.04 -2.51
CA THR A 281 -15.16 8.30 -3.22
C THR A 281 -15.18 7.72 -4.63
N GLY A 282 -15.58 6.45 -4.79
CA GLY A 282 -15.72 5.81 -6.10
C GLY A 282 -16.67 6.56 -7.03
N TYR A 283 -17.82 7.01 -6.52
CA TYR A 283 -18.78 7.81 -7.30
C TYR A 283 -18.27 9.19 -7.66
N ALA A 284 -17.58 9.88 -6.74
CA ALA A 284 -16.95 11.15 -7.01
C ALA A 284 -15.92 11.03 -8.13
N MET A 285 -15.07 9.99 -8.09
CA MET A 285 -14.10 9.72 -9.14
C MET A 285 -14.77 9.42 -10.48
N LEU A 286 -15.76 8.53 -10.50
CA LEU A 286 -16.48 8.14 -11.70
C LEU A 286 -17.12 9.34 -12.39
N TYR A 287 -17.87 10.15 -11.64
CA TYR A 287 -18.54 11.34 -12.17
C TYR A 287 -17.53 12.40 -12.62
N THR A 288 -16.48 12.65 -11.84
CA THR A 288 -15.43 13.62 -12.20
C THR A 288 -14.75 13.24 -13.50
N ILE A 289 -14.34 11.98 -13.67
CA ILE A 289 -13.67 11.52 -14.90
C ILE A 289 -14.62 11.60 -16.10
N ARG A 290 -15.87 11.15 -15.95
CA ARG A 290 -16.89 11.24 -17.00
C ARG A 290 -17.10 12.68 -17.45
N ASP A 291 -17.21 13.61 -16.50
CA ASP A 291 -17.54 15.00 -16.77
C ASP A 291 -16.33 15.79 -17.33
N MET A 292 -15.10 15.44 -16.91
CA MET A 292 -13.87 16.03 -17.47
C MET A 292 -13.55 15.53 -18.88
N TYR A 293 -13.94 14.29 -19.21
CA TYR A 293 -13.58 13.65 -20.48
C TYR A 293 -14.78 13.00 -21.19
N PRO A 294 -15.86 13.75 -21.48
CA PRO A 294 -17.13 13.20 -21.96
C PRO A 294 -17.03 12.51 -23.33
N ASP A 295 -16.10 12.95 -24.19
CA ASP A 295 -15.90 12.37 -25.53
C ASP A 295 -15.07 11.07 -25.51
N LYS A 296 -14.41 10.76 -24.38
CA LYS A 296 -13.48 9.62 -24.25
C LYS A 296 -13.93 8.58 -23.24
N PHE A 297 -14.58 9.01 -22.16
CA PHE A 297 -15.12 8.11 -21.15
C PHE A 297 -16.25 7.26 -21.73
N GLN A 298 -16.24 5.96 -21.45
CA GLN A 298 -17.27 5.03 -21.88
C GLN A 298 -17.57 4.01 -20.78
N TYR A 299 -18.85 3.74 -20.57
CA TYR A 299 -19.27 2.51 -19.91
C TYR A 299 -19.09 1.32 -20.87
N LEU A 300 -18.77 0.15 -20.34
CA LEU A 300 -18.73 -1.07 -21.15
C LEU A 300 -20.12 -1.39 -21.69
N SER A 301 -20.20 -1.90 -22.92
CA SER A 301 -21.46 -2.21 -23.61
C SER A 301 -22.31 -3.28 -22.92
N THR A 302 -21.72 -4.04 -22.00
CA THR A 302 -22.39 -5.03 -21.15
C THR A 302 -23.21 -4.40 -20.03
N ASN A 303 -23.04 -3.10 -19.76
CA ASN A 303 -23.57 -2.40 -18.59
C ASN A 303 -23.21 -3.12 -17.27
N PHE A 304 -22.04 -3.77 -17.21
CA PHE A 304 -21.62 -4.51 -16.02
C PHE A 304 -21.53 -3.64 -14.76
N ILE A 305 -21.33 -2.33 -14.93
CA ILE A 305 -21.40 -1.37 -13.83
C ILE A 305 -22.73 -1.46 -13.07
N ASP A 306 -23.86 -1.71 -13.74
CA ASP A 306 -25.17 -1.77 -13.10
C ASP A 306 -25.28 -2.96 -12.14
N LYS A 307 -24.54 -4.05 -12.41
CA LYS A 307 -24.42 -5.21 -11.52
C LYS A 307 -23.53 -4.91 -10.31
N ILE A 308 -22.48 -4.11 -10.50
CA ILE A 308 -21.55 -3.71 -9.43
C ILE A 308 -22.22 -2.70 -8.49
N THR A 309 -22.86 -1.66 -9.03
CA THR A 309 -23.60 -0.65 -8.26
C THR A 309 -24.92 -1.20 -7.75
N GLY A 310 -25.49 -2.19 -8.42
CA GLY A 310 -26.76 -2.80 -8.07
C GLY A 310 -27.97 -1.97 -8.49
N ASN A 311 -27.79 -1.07 -9.46
CA ASN A 311 -28.80 -0.19 -10.02
C ASN A 311 -28.30 0.39 -11.36
N SER A 312 -29.20 0.94 -12.19
CA SER A 312 -28.79 1.66 -13.41
C SER A 312 -28.60 3.17 -13.23
N TYR A 313 -29.13 3.77 -12.16
CA TYR A 313 -29.20 5.22 -12.03
C TYR A 313 -27.82 5.89 -11.92
N VAL A 314 -26.80 5.16 -11.44
CA VAL A 314 -25.40 5.64 -11.41
C VAL A 314 -24.85 5.80 -12.83
N ARG A 315 -25.06 4.79 -13.69
CA ARG A 315 -24.64 4.83 -15.10
C ARG A 315 -25.43 5.86 -15.90
N GLU A 316 -26.73 5.95 -15.65
CA GLU A 316 -27.63 6.87 -16.33
C GLU A 316 -27.41 8.33 -15.94
N GLY A 317 -26.65 8.61 -14.87
CA GLY A 317 -26.42 9.96 -14.40
C GLY A 317 -27.71 10.63 -13.88
N LYS A 318 -28.63 9.84 -13.34
CA LYS A 318 -29.98 10.30 -12.95
C LYS A 318 -29.95 11.31 -11.80
N TYR A 319 -28.95 11.19 -10.93
CA TYR A 319 -28.78 12.01 -9.73
C TYR A 319 -27.45 12.76 -9.80
N THR A 320 -27.45 13.96 -9.22
CA THR A 320 -26.22 14.71 -8.92
C THR A 320 -25.38 13.96 -7.88
N LEU A 321 -24.11 14.34 -7.73
CA LEU A 321 -23.23 13.70 -6.75
C LEU A 321 -23.72 13.89 -5.29
N GLU A 322 -24.28 15.06 -4.98
CA GLU A 322 -24.87 15.36 -3.67
C GLU A 322 -26.09 14.47 -3.38
N GLU A 323 -26.99 14.31 -4.36
CA GLU A 323 -28.15 13.41 -4.23
C GLU A 323 -27.71 11.94 -4.11
N LEU A 324 -26.69 11.51 -4.86
CA LEU A 324 -26.12 10.16 -4.71
C LEU A 324 -25.54 9.95 -3.31
N PHE A 325 -24.86 10.93 -2.74
CA PHE A 325 -24.31 10.84 -1.38
C PHE A 325 -25.44 10.70 -0.35
N ALA A 326 -26.52 11.46 -0.50
CA ALA A 326 -27.70 11.34 0.36
C ALA A 326 -28.39 9.97 0.25
N ILE A 327 -28.46 9.40 -0.97
CA ILE A 327 -28.96 8.02 -1.18
C ILE A 327 -28.07 7.01 -0.45
N VAL A 328 -26.75 7.11 -0.63
CA VAL A 328 -25.78 6.24 0.03
C VAL A 328 -25.92 6.32 1.55
N ASP A 329 -26.01 7.53 2.13
CA ASP A 329 -26.14 7.70 3.58
C ASP A 329 -27.43 7.07 4.12
N LYS A 330 -28.55 7.32 3.44
CA LYS A 330 -29.85 6.78 3.83
C LYS A 330 -29.86 5.25 3.76
N GLU A 331 -29.45 4.68 2.64
CA GLU A 331 -29.52 3.23 2.44
C GLU A 331 -28.50 2.47 3.28
N SER A 332 -27.33 3.06 3.53
CA SER A 332 -26.36 2.52 4.51
C SER A 332 -26.97 2.48 5.91
N SER A 333 -27.62 3.56 6.34
CA SER A 333 -28.25 3.65 7.66
C SER A 333 -29.40 2.67 7.82
N ASP A 334 -30.29 2.59 6.83
CA ASP A 334 -31.42 1.66 6.82
C ASP A 334 -30.94 0.19 6.84
N PHE A 335 -29.89 -0.12 6.07
CA PHE A 335 -29.32 -1.47 6.05
C PHE A 335 -28.58 -1.83 7.35
N LYS A 336 -27.85 -0.88 7.95
CA LYS A 336 -27.21 -1.07 9.27
C LYS A 336 -28.26 -1.41 10.33
N ALA A 337 -29.33 -0.62 10.42
CA ALA A 337 -30.44 -0.87 11.35
C ALA A 337 -31.11 -2.24 11.12
N LYS A 338 -31.22 -2.68 9.86
CA LYS A 338 -31.76 -4.00 9.52
C LYS A 338 -30.86 -5.15 9.99
N THR A 339 -29.54 -4.97 9.89
CA THR A 339 -28.56 -6.04 10.11
C THR A 339 -28.11 -6.18 11.57
N GLU A 340 -28.34 -5.17 12.41
CA GLU A 340 -27.91 -5.12 13.81
C GLU A 340 -28.31 -6.35 14.64
N LYS A 341 -29.51 -6.91 14.40
CA LYS A 341 -29.98 -8.13 15.08
C LYS A 341 -29.17 -9.40 14.77
N TYR A 342 -28.33 -9.37 13.72
CA TYR A 342 -27.48 -10.49 13.31
C TYR A 342 -26.05 -10.38 13.80
N TYR A 343 -25.68 -9.25 14.42
CA TYR A 343 -24.32 -9.04 14.87
C TYR A 343 -23.97 -10.00 16.00
N ILE A 344 -22.83 -10.68 15.84
CA ILE A 344 -22.24 -11.58 16.83
C ILE A 344 -21.30 -10.78 17.72
N TYR A 345 -20.60 -9.81 17.13
CA TYR A 345 -19.56 -9.03 17.76
C TYR A 345 -20.04 -7.61 18.06
N GLN A 346 -19.47 -6.96 19.08
CA GLN A 346 -19.82 -5.60 19.49
C GLN A 346 -18.69 -4.62 19.15
N GLU A 347 -18.97 -3.32 19.12
CA GLU A 347 -17.94 -2.27 19.04
C GLU A 347 -17.17 -2.19 20.37
N SER A 348 -15.87 -1.90 20.31
CA SER A 348 -15.06 -1.67 21.50
C SER A 348 -15.14 -0.20 21.97
N ASN A 349 -14.99 0.04 23.29
CA ASN A 349 -14.89 1.39 23.86
C ASN A 349 -13.40 1.76 23.99
N ASN A 350 -12.70 2.12 22.91
CA ASN A 350 -11.34 2.65 23.01
C ASN A 350 -11.05 3.71 21.94
N ASN A 351 -10.44 4.81 22.38
CA ASN A 351 -9.93 5.89 21.54
C ASN A 351 -8.42 5.68 21.33
N GLY A 352 -7.97 5.70 20.08
CA GLY A 352 -6.58 5.49 19.68
C GLY A 352 -5.62 6.59 20.13
N GLU A 353 -4.37 6.19 20.35
CA GLU A 353 -3.24 7.00 20.82
C GLU A 353 -2.64 7.91 19.73
N ASN A 354 -1.97 8.97 20.17
CA ASN A 354 -1.28 9.95 19.33
C ASN A 354 -0.08 9.33 18.58
N ILE A 355 -0.06 9.49 17.27
CA ILE A 355 1.06 9.14 16.39
C ILE A 355 2.09 10.29 16.37
N SER A 356 3.37 9.94 16.34
CA SER A 356 4.49 10.86 16.14
C SER A 356 4.47 11.45 14.72
N ASN A 357 4.58 12.76 14.57
CA ASN A 357 4.63 13.44 13.26
C ASN A 357 6.06 13.84 12.88
N ILE A 358 6.72 13.08 12.01
CA ILE A 358 8.02 13.51 11.45
C ILE A 358 7.83 14.58 10.36
N LYS A 359 8.88 15.38 10.14
CA LYS A 359 9.02 16.26 8.96
C LYS A 359 10.16 15.77 8.08
N LEU A 360 9.88 15.57 6.79
CA LEU A 360 10.87 15.21 5.79
C LEU A 360 11.86 16.37 5.54
N GLY A 361 13.02 16.08 4.93
CA GLY A 361 13.95 17.15 4.55
C GLY A 361 13.30 18.23 3.67
N ILE A 362 12.42 17.83 2.74
CA ILE A 362 11.70 18.78 1.88
C ILE A 362 10.65 19.61 2.63
N ASP A 363 10.06 19.09 3.71
CA ASP A 363 9.13 19.86 4.57
C ASP A 363 9.84 21.04 5.24
N ASN A 364 11.15 20.90 5.48
CA ASN A 364 12.00 21.91 6.11
C ASN A 364 12.59 22.93 5.10
N ILE A 365 12.07 23.00 3.87
CA ILE A 365 12.61 23.89 2.81
C ILE A 365 12.61 25.38 3.20
N GLU A 366 11.58 25.86 3.92
CA GLU A 366 11.44 27.27 4.29
C GLU A 366 12.63 27.78 5.11
N GLU A 367 13.09 26.97 6.05
CA GLU A 367 14.22 27.27 6.94
C GLU A 367 15.57 27.19 6.21
N ASN A 368 15.58 26.65 4.98
CA ASN A 368 16.78 26.33 4.21
C ASN A 368 16.88 27.11 2.88
N LEU A 369 16.00 28.08 2.62
CA LEU A 369 15.96 28.84 1.36
C LEU A 369 17.24 29.61 1.05
N GLU A 370 17.98 30.06 2.06
CA GLU A 370 19.26 30.78 1.86
C GLU A 370 20.32 29.92 1.16
N ILE A 371 20.21 28.58 1.19
CA ILE A 371 21.06 27.68 0.40
C ILE A 371 20.90 27.93 -1.10
N PHE A 372 19.67 28.24 -1.56
CA PHE A 372 19.26 28.28 -2.97
C PHE A 372 19.19 29.70 -3.56
N LYS A 373 19.41 30.72 -2.73
CA LYS A 373 19.29 32.13 -3.11
C LYS A 373 20.23 32.49 -4.26
N ASP A 374 19.66 33.10 -5.31
CA ASP A 374 20.37 33.50 -6.52
C ASP A 374 21.10 32.34 -7.25
N LYS A 375 20.67 31.08 -7.04
CA LYS A 375 21.23 29.90 -7.69
C LYS A 375 20.26 29.29 -8.68
N ARG A 376 20.77 28.76 -9.80
CA ARG A 376 20.01 27.89 -10.70
C ARG A 376 19.98 26.48 -10.13
N VAL A 377 18.79 25.93 -9.90
CA VAL A 377 18.60 24.65 -9.21
C VAL A 377 18.30 23.56 -10.23
N GLY A 378 19.06 22.48 -10.19
CA GLY A 378 18.71 21.20 -10.80
C GLY A 378 18.12 20.26 -9.74
N LEU A 379 17.18 19.39 -10.10
CA LEU A 379 16.57 18.43 -9.17
C LEU A 379 16.63 16.99 -9.71
N ILE A 380 17.25 16.09 -8.95
CA ILE A 380 17.13 14.64 -9.10
C ILE A 380 15.97 14.17 -8.23
N THR A 381 14.91 13.69 -8.86
CA THR A 381 13.72 13.22 -8.14
C THR A 381 12.94 12.18 -8.94
N ASN A 382 11.89 11.64 -8.34
CA ASN A 382 10.93 10.70 -8.91
C ASN A 382 9.56 10.89 -8.19
N PRO A 383 8.53 10.05 -8.42
CA PRO A 383 7.25 10.22 -7.74
C PRO A 383 7.26 10.13 -6.22
N SER A 384 8.31 9.59 -5.59
CA SER A 384 8.44 9.54 -4.14
C SER A 384 8.97 10.85 -3.54
N GLY A 385 9.54 11.73 -4.36
CA GLY A 385 9.96 13.07 -3.98
C GLY A 385 8.75 13.98 -3.78
N MET A 386 8.17 13.95 -2.58
CA MET A 386 7.09 14.84 -2.16
C MET A 386 7.19 15.20 -0.68
N ASP A 387 6.52 16.29 -0.33
CA ASP A 387 6.35 16.75 1.04
C ASP A 387 5.25 15.96 1.78
N SER A 388 5.15 16.17 3.10
CA SER A 388 4.12 15.56 3.96
C SER A 388 2.68 15.90 3.55
N ASN A 389 2.50 16.93 2.72
CA ASN A 389 1.20 17.36 2.20
C ASN A 389 0.84 16.73 0.85
N PHE A 390 1.68 15.83 0.31
CA PHE A 390 1.58 15.22 -1.02
C PHE A 390 1.89 16.15 -2.20
N LYS A 391 2.58 17.24 -1.95
CA LYS A 391 3.07 18.11 -3.03
C LYS A 391 4.41 17.61 -3.52
N SER A 392 4.53 17.41 -4.84
CA SER A 392 5.79 17.00 -5.47
C SER A 392 6.90 18.01 -5.18
N SER A 393 8.11 17.52 -4.92
CA SER A 393 9.29 18.36 -4.70
C SER A 393 9.66 19.17 -5.94
N ILE A 394 9.23 18.73 -7.13
CA ILE A 394 9.31 19.52 -8.36
C ILE A 394 8.52 20.82 -8.18
N ASP A 395 7.27 20.73 -7.72
CA ASP A 395 6.37 21.86 -7.61
C ASP A 395 6.79 22.76 -6.44
N VAL A 396 7.21 22.18 -5.31
CA VAL A 396 7.74 22.92 -4.15
C VAL A 396 8.95 23.77 -4.56
N LEU A 397 9.94 23.18 -5.25
CA LEU A 397 11.15 23.91 -5.63
C LEU A 397 10.92 24.86 -6.80
N TYR A 398 10.00 24.56 -7.71
CA TYR A 398 9.63 25.46 -8.80
C TYR A 398 8.99 26.76 -8.29
N GLU A 399 8.18 26.67 -7.24
CA GLU A 399 7.56 27.85 -6.61
C GLU A 399 8.52 28.65 -5.74
N LYS A 400 9.43 27.98 -5.02
CA LYS A 400 10.24 28.60 -3.96
C LYS A 400 11.67 28.92 -4.39
N THR A 401 12.15 28.38 -5.51
CA THR A 401 13.53 28.53 -5.97
C THR A 401 13.58 28.78 -7.49
N ASN A 402 14.78 29.04 -8.03
CA ASN A 402 14.98 29.13 -9.48
C ASN A 402 15.30 27.74 -10.07
N LEU A 403 14.30 26.86 -10.10
CA LEU A 403 14.41 25.51 -10.67
C LEU A 403 14.49 25.56 -12.20
N THR A 404 15.58 25.04 -12.77
CA THR A 404 15.89 25.16 -14.20
C THR A 404 15.97 23.83 -14.93
N THR A 405 16.20 22.71 -14.24
CA THR A 405 16.46 21.42 -14.88
C THR A 405 16.06 20.25 -13.98
N LEU A 406 15.46 19.21 -14.57
CA LEU A 406 15.10 17.98 -13.88
C LEU A 406 15.98 16.81 -14.34
N PHE A 407 16.22 15.86 -13.44
CA PHE A 407 17.00 14.67 -13.69
C PHE A 407 16.22 13.44 -13.22
N ALA A 408 15.98 12.51 -14.14
CA ALA A 408 15.24 11.28 -13.87
C ALA A 408 16.20 10.11 -13.66
N ALA A 409 16.05 9.39 -12.54
CA ALA A 409 16.77 8.13 -12.31
C ALA A 409 16.08 6.96 -13.05
N GLU A 410 16.35 5.73 -12.61
CA GLU A 410 15.60 4.55 -13.06
C GLU A 410 14.08 4.75 -12.85
N HIS A 411 13.27 4.28 -13.80
CA HIS A 411 11.80 4.42 -13.89
C HIS A 411 11.23 5.77 -14.37
N GLY A 412 12.07 6.79 -14.54
CA GLY A 412 11.69 8.08 -15.11
C GLY A 412 11.09 9.08 -14.12
N ILE A 413 10.94 10.35 -14.51
CA ILE A 413 10.58 11.46 -13.59
C ILE A 413 9.18 11.30 -13.00
N ARG A 414 8.24 10.73 -13.76
CA ARG A 414 6.87 10.41 -13.31
C ARG A 414 6.66 8.90 -13.03
N GLY A 415 7.72 8.09 -13.03
CA GLY A 415 7.79 6.73 -12.46
C GLY A 415 6.94 5.63 -13.10
N TYR A 416 6.59 5.72 -14.38
CA TYR A 416 5.73 4.73 -15.05
C TYR A 416 6.50 3.60 -15.78
N ALA A 417 7.83 3.67 -15.90
CA ALA A 417 8.65 2.70 -16.65
C ALA A 417 9.08 1.50 -15.78
N GLN A 418 9.11 0.29 -16.35
CA GLN A 418 9.51 -0.94 -15.63
C GLN A 418 11.03 -0.98 -15.38
N ALA A 419 11.46 -1.89 -14.50
CA ALA A 419 12.89 -2.12 -14.24
C ALA A 419 13.61 -2.55 -15.52
N GLY A 420 14.74 -1.90 -15.81
CA GLY A 420 15.49 -2.13 -17.05
C GLY A 420 14.97 -1.44 -18.31
N ASP A 421 13.82 -0.75 -18.27
CA ASP A 421 13.30 -0.01 -19.44
C ASP A 421 14.16 1.22 -19.77
N ASN A 422 14.20 1.61 -21.05
CA ASN A 422 14.86 2.84 -21.48
C ASN A 422 14.00 4.07 -21.16
N VAL A 423 14.55 5.01 -20.40
CA VAL A 423 13.99 6.35 -20.19
C VAL A 423 14.89 7.35 -20.90
N GLY A 424 14.31 8.20 -21.76
CA GLY A 424 15.03 9.21 -22.54
C GLY A 424 14.94 10.61 -21.94
N ASN A 425 15.59 11.59 -22.59
CA ASN A 425 15.39 13.00 -22.27
C ASN A 425 14.00 13.45 -22.72
N GLU A 426 13.36 14.30 -21.93
CA GLU A 426 12.01 14.82 -22.21
C GLU A 426 11.85 16.26 -21.73
N VAL A 427 10.66 16.84 -21.89
CA VAL A 427 10.27 18.11 -21.31
C VAL A 427 9.13 17.82 -20.36
N ASP A 428 9.23 18.30 -19.12
CA ASP A 428 8.16 18.15 -18.16
C ASP A 428 6.96 19.00 -18.58
N ASN A 429 5.83 18.35 -18.85
CA ASN A 429 4.66 19.02 -19.42
C ASN A 429 4.01 20.04 -18.48
N ILE A 430 4.30 19.96 -17.18
CA ILE A 430 3.73 20.86 -16.16
C ILE A 430 4.56 22.13 -16.04
N THR A 431 5.86 21.98 -15.85
CA THR A 431 6.78 23.10 -15.58
C THR A 431 7.43 23.68 -16.84
N GLY A 432 7.41 22.93 -17.95
CA GLY A 432 8.13 23.24 -19.18
C GLY A 432 9.65 23.03 -19.10
N LEU A 433 10.15 22.45 -18.00
CA LEU A 433 11.57 22.27 -17.75
C LEU A 433 12.15 21.07 -18.52
N PRO A 434 13.42 21.13 -18.95
CA PRO A 434 14.10 19.97 -19.52
C PRO A 434 14.30 18.87 -18.46
N VAL A 435 14.08 17.63 -18.87
CA VAL A 435 14.32 16.41 -18.06
C VAL A 435 15.44 15.61 -18.71
N HIS A 436 16.51 15.35 -17.97
CA HIS A 436 17.63 14.51 -18.38
C HIS A 436 17.54 13.12 -17.74
N SER A 437 17.70 12.06 -18.55
CA SER A 437 17.77 10.70 -18.03
C SER A 437 19.17 10.39 -17.49
N LEU A 438 19.23 9.92 -16.23
CA LEU A 438 20.41 9.37 -15.57
C LEU A 438 20.37 7.83 -15.53
N TYR A 439 19.76 7.22 -16.56
CA TYR A 439 19.68 5.78 -16.73
C TYR A 439 20.16 5.33 -18.12
N GLY A 440 20.45 4.03 -18.27
CA GLY A 440 20.94 3.47 -19.54
C GLY A 440 22.39 3.87 -19.85
N SER A 441 22.64 4.54 -20.98
CA SER A 441 23.99 4.93 -21.41
C SER A 441 24.61 6.04 -20.56
N THR A 442 23.78 6.86 -19.91
CA THR A 442 24.22 8.04 -19.15
C THR A 442 23.72 7.91 -17.72
N LYS A 443 24.59 7.47 -16.81
CA LYS A 443 24.24 7.28 -15.37
C LYS A 443 24.75 8.40 -14.47
N LYS A 444 25.76 9.13 -14.95
CA LYS A 444 26.40 10.27 -14.30
C LYS A 444 26.04 11.53 -15.07
N PRO A 445 25.58 12.62 -14.42
CA PRO A 445 25.34 13.89 -15.10
C PRO A 445 26.58 14.33 -15.89
N THR A 446 26.41 14.72 -17.15
CA THR A 446 27.52 15.25 -17.95
C THR A 446 27.73 16.74 -17.68
N PRO A 447 28.91 17.31 -17.97
CA PRO A 447 29.13 18.75 -17.85
C PRO A 447 28.08 19.60 -18.59
N GLU A 448 27.63 19.15 -19.77
CA GLU A 448 26.61 19.83 -20.57
C GLU A 448 25.25 19.83 -19.87
N MET A 449 24.88 18.74 -19.20
CA MET A 449 23.64 18.69 -18.41
C MET A 449 23.68 19.64 -17.20
N LEU A 450 24.88 20.00 -16.72
CA LEU A 450 25.10 20.87 -15.56
C LEU A 450 25.39 22.34 -15.92
N GLU A 451 25.36 22.71 -17.20
CA GLU A 451 25.68 24.08 -17.65
C GLU A 451 24.71 25.12 -17.05
N ASN A 452 23.43 24.74 -16.94
CA ASN A 452 22.35 25.55 -16.39
C ASN A 452 22.03 25.32 -14.92
N VAL A 453 22.93 24.66 -14.20
CA VAL A 453 22.77 24.26 -12.80
C VAL A 453 23.94 24.79 -11.98
N ASP A 454 23.66 25.46 -10.87
CA ASP A 454 24.64 25.89 -9.86
C ASP A 454 24.57 24.98 -8.62
N ILE A 455 23.35 24.55 -8.26
CA ILE A 455 23.07 23.59 -7.19
C ILE A 455 22.28 22.42 -7.75
N LEU A 456 22.74 21.20 -7.49
CA LEU A 456 21.99 19.98 -7.81
C LEU A 456 21.39 19.41 -6.52
N ALA A 457 20.07 19.46 -6.42
CA ALA A 457 19.31 18.89 -5.32
C ALA A 457 18.92 17.43 -5.58
N TYR A 458 18.81 16.64 -4.53
CA TYR A 458 18.37 15.25 -4.54
C TYR A 458 17.21 15.07 -3.56
N ASP A 459 16.10 14.52 -4.04
CA ASP A 459 14.97 14.13 -3.20
C ASP A 459 14.25 12.90 -3.77
N MET A 460 14.59 11.71 -3.25
CA MET A 460 13.97 10.43 -3.59
C MET A 460 13.99 9.48 -2.39
N GLN A 461 12.91 8.73 -2.18
CA GLN A 461 12.82 7.67 -1.18
C GLN A 461 13.63 6.45 -1.65
N ASP A 462 14.66 6.08 -0.88
CA ASP A 462 15.38 4.81 -1.01
C ASP A 462 14.68 3.69 -0.22
N VAL A 463 15.18 2.45 -0.31
CA VAL A 463 14.61 1.26 0.35
C VAL A 463 15.57 0.57 1.33
N GLY A 464 16.74 1.18 1.60
CA GLY A 464 17.74 0.64 2.52
C GLY A 464 18.58 -0.52 1.96
N ALA A 465 18.62 -0.69 0.63
CA ALA A 465 19.30 -1.81 -0.03
C ALA A 465 20.44 -1.37 -0.99
N ARG A 466 21.61 -2.01 -0.89
CA ARG A 466 22.80 -1.71 -1.71
C ARG A 466 22.56 -1.76 -3.23
N PHE A 467 21.74 -2.71 -3.66
CA PHE A 467 21.42 -2.94 -5.07
C PHE A 467 20.21 -2.15 -5.56
N TYR A 468 19.59 -1.33 -4.69
CA TYR A 468 18.64 -0.32 -5.14
C TYR A 468 19.42 0.88 -5.69
N THR A 469 19.23 1.20 -6.97
CA THR A 469 20.18 2.00 -7.75
C THR A 469 20.18 3.50 -7.40
N TYR A 470 19.24 3.97 -6.58
CA TYR A 470 19.07 5.39 -6.24
C TYR A 470 20.25 5.98 -5.47
N ILE A 471 20.84 5.22 -4.56
CA ILE A 471 22.08 5.61 -3.87
C ILE A 471 23.31 5.64 -4.80
N ASN A 472 23.30 4.85 -5.88
CA ASN A 472 24.36 4.85 -6.88
C ASN A 472 24.19 6.04 -7.85
N THR A 473 22.96 6.42 -8.19
CA THR A 473 22.67 7.69 -8.89
C THR A 473 23.10 8.90 -8.05
N LEU A 474 22.82 8.90 -6.74
CA LEU A 474 23.28 9.93 -5.81
C LEU A 474 24.82 10.05 -5.83
N ALA A 475 25.53 8.93 -5.73
CA ALA A 475 26.99 8.91 -5.75
C ALA A 475 27.57 9.49 -7.06
N TYR A 476 27.09 9.04 -8.22
CA TYR A 476 27.54 9.60 -9.50
C TYR A 476 27.24 11.09 -9.63
N ALA A 477 26.09 11.55 -9.14
CA ALA A 477 25.76 12.97 -9.16
C ALA A 477 26.66 13.80 -8.24
N MET A 478 27.03 13.28 -7.07
CA MET A 478 28.01 13.91 -6.18
C MET A 478 29.39 14.01 -6.84
N GLU A 479 29.87 12.94 -7.48
CA GLU A 479 31.13 12.97 -8.24
C GLU A 479 31.08 14.01 -9.37
N ALA A 480 29.98 14.06 -10.13
CA ALA A 480 29.82 15.02 -11.22
C ALA A 480 29.80 16.47 -10.69
N CYS A 481 29.17 16.70 -9.53
CA CYS A 481 29.16 18.02 -8.89
C CYS A 481 30.55 18.42 -8.41
N ALA A 482 31.31 17.51 -7.80
CA ALA A 482 32.69 17.75 -7.39
C ALA A 482 33.58 18.10 -8.60
N GLU A 483 33.47 17.35 -9.70
CA GLU A 483 34.22 17.56 -10.94
C GLU A 483 33.91 18.91 -11.62
N ASN A 484 32.68 19.41 -11.45
CA ASN A 484 32.19 20.62 -12.11
C ASN A 484 32.02 21.82 -11.16
N ASN A 485 32.54 21.74 -9.93
CA ASN A 485 32.45 22.78 -8.89
C ASN A 485 31.00 23.22 -8.61
N LYS A 486 30.09 22.25 -8.47
CA LYS A 486 28.67 22.47 -8.13
C LYS A 486 28.43 22.06 -6.68
N THR A 487 27.51 22.75 -6.01
CA THR A 487 27.02 22.32 -4.68
C THR A 487 25.98 21.21 -4.87
N PHE A 488 26.06 20.17 -4.04
CA PHE A 488 25.07 19.09 -4.01
C PHE A 488 24.25 19.18 -2.71
N VAL A 489 22.92 19.15 -2.83
CA VAL A 489 22.01 19.24 -1.68
C VAL A 489 21.16 17.98 -1.59
N VAL A 490 21.14 17.31 -0.45
CA VAL A 490 20.26 16.16 -0.19
C VAL A 490 19.14 16.61 0.73
N PHE A 491 17.88 16.49 0.27
CA PHE A 491 16.73 16.49 1.16
C PHE A 491 16.60 15.10 1.74
N ASP A 492 16.94 14.95 3.02
CA ASP A 492 17.04 13.63 3.60
C ASP A 492 15.66 12.98 3.80
N ARG A 493 15.65 11.64 3.79
CA ARG A 493 14.45 10.80 3.91
C ARG A 493 14.69 9.60 4.83
N PRO A 494 13.64 9.05 5.45
CA PRO A 494 13.77 7.88 6.31
C PRO A 494 14.40 6.72 5.54
N ASN A 495 15.31 5.97 6.18
CA ASN A 495 15.54 4.60 5.75
C ASN A 495 14.31 3.79 6.18
N PRO A 496 13.53 3.22 5.25
CA PRO A 496 12.21 2.69 5.60
C PRO A 496 12.27 1.39 6.40
N ILE A 497 13.43 0.74 6.40
CA ILE A 497 13.69 -0.49 7.13
C ILE A 497 14.71 -0.23 8.25
N SER A 498 14.54 0.88 8.97
CA SER A 498 15.38 1.31 10.11
C SER A 498 16.88 1.42 9.81
N SER A 499 17.66 1.73 10.84
CA SER A 499 19.12 1.88 10.77
C SER A 499 19.89 0.57 10.96
N GLU A 500 19.19 -0.56 11.02
CA GLU A 500 19.81 -1.87 11.18
C GLU A 500 20.67 -2.26 9.97
N VAL A 501 21.77 -2.96 10.27
CA VAL A 501 22.82 -3.29 9.30
C VAL A 501 22.89 -4.80 9.13
N GLN A 502 22.73 -5.30 7.90
CA GLN A 502 22.75 -6.73 7.59
C GLN A 502 23.41 -7.01 6.25
N GLY A 503 24.36 -7.93 6.24
CA GLY A 503 24.94 -8.53 5.04
C GLY A 503 26.47 -8.62 5.04
N ASN A 504 27.00 -9.02 3.90
CA ASN A 504 28.43 -9.05 3.64
C ASN A 504 28.86 -7.81 2.84
N LEU A 505 30.09 -7.37 3.05
CA LEU A 505 30.70 -6.29 2.30
C LEU A 505 30.81 -6.68 0.82
N LEU A 506 30.58 -5.70 -0.05
CA LEU A 506 30.89 -5.81 -1.47
C LEU A 506 32.42 -5.83 -1.65
N ASP A 507 32.93 -6.87 -2.29
CA ASP A 507 34.29 -6.87 -2.81
C ASP A 507 34.36 -5.93 -4.03
N PRO A 508 35.28 -4.94 -4.05
CA PRO A 508 35.43 -3.98 -5.15
C PRO A 508 35.58 -4.61 -6.54
N GLU A 509 36.07 -5.85 -6.68
CA GLU A 509 36.10 -6.56 -7.97
C GLU A 509 34.69 -6.75 -8.54
N PHE A 510 33.69 -6.87 -7.68
CA PHE A 510 32.28 -7.01 -8.03
C PHE A 510 31.55 -5.67 -8.09
N SER A 511 32.23 -4.53 -7.97
CA SER A 511 31.61 -3.20 -8.12
C SER A 511 30.89 -3.05 -9.46
N SER A 512 29.72 -2.41 -9.43
CA SER A 512 28.84 -2.14 -10.58
C SER A 512 27.76 -1.10 -10.22
N PHE A 513 26.84 -0.81 -11.15
CA PHE A 513 25.73 0.12 -10.87
C PHE A 513 24.70 -0.40 -9.85
N VAL A 514 24.72 -1.69 -9.50
CA VAL A 514 23.89 -2.27 -8.43
C VAL A 514 24.69 -2.48 -7.13
N GLY A 515 25.79 -1.74 -6.98
CA GLY A 515 26.65 -1.77 -5.81
C GLY A 515 28.01 -1.17 -6.16
N MET A 516 28.20 0.11 -5.88
CA MET A 516 29.43 0.82 -6.26
C MET A 516 30.53 0.74 -5.20
N TYR A 517 30.15 0.88 -3.92
CA TYR A 517 31.09 0.96 -2.79
C TYR A 517 31.02 -0.27 -1.88
N PRO A 518 32.11 -0.59 -1.16
CA PRO A 518 32.17 -1.69 -0.20
C PRO A 518 31.25 -1.44 1.01
N ILE A 519 29.95 -1.63 0.82
CA ILE A 519 28.89 -1.58 1.83
C ILE A 519 28.16 -2.92 1.85
N VAL A 520 27.46 -3.22 2.95
CA VAL A 520 26.63 -4.43 3.08
C VAL A 520 25.27 -4.29 2.37
N GLN A 521 24.51 -5.38 2.21
CA GLN A 521 23.21 -5.38 1.52
C GLN A 521 22.17 -4.46 2.15
N ARG A 522 21.87 -4.60 3.45
CA ARG A 522 21.06 -3.66 4.24
C ARG A 522 22.04 -2.74 4.95
N TYR A 523 22.31 -1.59 4.35
CA TYR A 523 23.40 -0.70 4.78
C TYR A 523 23.00 0.21 5.95
N GLY A 524 21.70 0.32 6.22
CA GLY A 524 21.17 0.91 7.45
C GLY A 524 21.40 2.41 7.62
N LEU A 525 21.67 3.19 6.58
CA LEU A 525 21.83 4.66 6.66
C LEU A 525 20.66 5.38 5.98
N THR A 526 20.37 6.64 6.34
CA THR A 526 19.56 7.50 5.46
C THR A 526 20.34 7.88 4.19
N VAL A 527 19.68 8.45 3.18
CA VAL A 527 20.38 8.92 1.97
C VAL A 527 21.34 10.08 2.27
N GLY A 528 21.02 10.93 3.24
CA GLY A 528 21.89 12.01 3.73
C GLY A 528 23.11 11.48 4.48
N GLU A 529 22.91 10.52 5.40
CA GLU A 529 24.00 9.84 6.11
C GLU A 529 24.91 9.08 5.14
N TYR A 530 24.33 8.36 4.17
CA TYR A 530 25.07 7.68 3.11
C TYR A 530 25.90 8.66 2.26
N ALA A 531 25.33 9.80 1.87
CA ALA A 531 26.04 10.83 1.13
C ALA A 531 27.27 11.34 1.88
N GLN A 532 27.14 11.59 3.19
CA GLN A 532 28.26 12.00 4.05
C GLN A 532 29.32 10.90 4.15
N TYR A 533 28.90 9.65 4.38
CA TYR A 533 29.79 8.49 4.44
C TYR A 533 30.63 8.37 3.17
N ILE A 534 30.02 8.38 1.98
CA ILE A 534 30.78 8.18 0.75
C ILE A 534 31.66 9.38 0.40
N ASN A 535 31.24 10.61 0.75
CA ASN A 535 32.01 11.81 0.47
C ASN A 535 33.35 11.81 1.22
N ASP A 536 33.30 11.45 2.51
CA ASP A 536 34.47 11.40 3.39
C ASP A 536 35.30 10.14 3.14
N LYS A 537 34.67 8.95 3.16
CA LYS A 537 35.37 7.67 3.06
C LYS A 537 36.09 7.47 1.72
N PHE A 538 35.48 7.91 0.62
CA PHE A 538 36.02 7.72 -0.73
C PHE A 538 36.57 9.00 -1.36
N ASN A 539 36.68 10.09 -0.58
CA ASN A 539 37.26 11.36 -1.01
C ASN A 539 36.60 11.90 -2.30
N ILE A 540 35.26 11.89 -2.37
CA ILE A 540 34.54 12.48 -3.51
C ILE A 540 34.79 14.00 -3.54
N ASN A 541 34.98 14.62 -2.37
CA ASN A 541 35.23 16.06 -2.20
C ASN A 541 34.13 16.95 -2.80
N CYS A 542 32.87 16.47 -2.76
CA CYS A 542 31.72 17.25 -3.16
C CYS A 542 31.40 18.31 -2.10
N ASP A 543 31.01 19.52 -2.53
CA ASP A 543 30.40 20.54 -1.66
C ASP A 543 28.98 20.10 -1.31
N LEU A 544 28.88 19.24 -0.28
CA LEU A 544 27.67 18.56 0.14
C LEU A 544 26.96 19.35 1.25
N LYS A 545 25.65 19.53 1.08
CA LYS A 545 24.73 19.98 2.13
C LYS A 545 23.62 18.96 2.33
N VAL A 546 23.27 18.68 3.57
CA VAL A 546 22.15 17.78 3.92
C VAL A 546 21.09 18.60 4.66
N VAL A 547 19.88 18.64 4.11
CA VAL A 547 18.70 19.19 4.77
C VAL A 547 18.07 18.05 5.57
N LYS A 548 18.23 18.12 6.89
CA LYS A 548 17.83 17.06 7.82
C LYS A 548 16.32 16.94 7.97
N MET A 549 15.86 15.74 8.29
CA MET A 549 14.52 15.51 8.82
C MET A 549 14.40 15.98 10.27
N SER A 550 13.17 16.14 10.75
CA SER A 550 12.86 16.36 12.17
C SER A 550 11.94 15.24 12.67
N GLY A 551 12.20 14.73 13.88
CA GLY A 551 11.39 13.67 14.51
C GLY A 551 11.72 12.23 14.07
N TRP A 552 12.58 12.02 13.06
CA TRP A 552 13.04 10.68 12.69
C TRP A 552 14.07 10.15 13.69
N SER A 553 13.97 8.86 14.00
CA SER A 553 14.91 8.13 14.84
C SER A 553 15.47 6.92 14.13
N GLN A 554 16.64 6.44 14.57
CA GLN A 554 17.32 5.32 13.92
C GLN A 554 16.52 4.02 13.92
N ASP A 555 15.69 3.80 14.94
CA ASP A 555 14.97 2.54 15.14
C ASP A 555 13.63 2.51 14.40
N MET A 556 13.14 3.67 13.95
CA MET A 556 11.86 3.76 13.24
C MET A 556 11.90 3.02 11.91
N TYR A 557 10.91 2.15 11.73
CA TYR A 557 10.44 1.72 10.42
C TYR A 557 9.53 2.80 9.82
N TYR A 558 9.31 2.74 8.50
CA TYR A 558 8.54 3.76 7.80
C TYR A 558 7.12 3.93 8.36
N ASP A 559 6.47 2.85 8.74
CA ASP A 559 5.12 2.84 9.31
C ASP A 559 5.04 3.43 10.73
N GLU A 560 6.17 3.67 11.39
CA GLU A 560 6.25 4.33 12.70
C GLU A 560 6.50 5.85 12.59
N THR A 561 6.67 6.36 11.38
CA THR A 561 7.02 7.78 11.16
C THR A 561 5.83 8.74 11.22
N GLY A 562 4.60 8.22 11.20
CA GLY A 562 3.39 9.04 11.00
C GLY A 562 3.29 9.66 9.60
N LEU A 563 4.23 9.35 8.69
CA LEU A 563 3.99 9.48 7.27
C LEU A 563 3.08 8.32 6.89
N ASP A 564 1.77 8.52 7.03
CA ASP A 564 0.73 7.49 6.82
C ASP A 564 0.68 6.94 5.38
N THR A 565 1.70 7.18 4.55
CA THR A 565 1.66 7.05 3.11
C THR A 565 2.99 6.59 2.52
N TRP A 566 3.12 5.28 2.34
CA TRP A 566 4.18 4.70 1.51
C TRP A 566 3.93 4.98 0.02
N VAL A 567 4.68 5.93 -0.55
CA VAL A 567 4.69 6.15 -2.00
C VAL A 567 5.69 5.20 -2.63
N MET A 568 5.18 4.23 -3.39
CA MET A 568 5.99 3.22 -4.06
C MET A 568 7.16 3.83 -4.85
N PRO A 569 8.43 3.63 -4.41
CA PRO A 569 9.56 4.28 -5.08
C PRO A 569 9.81 3.72 -6.48
N SER A 570 9.38 2.48 -6.76
CA SER A 570 9.39 1.86 -8.09
C SER A 570 8.19 0.93 -8.30
N PRO A 571 7.86 0.55 -9.55
CA PRO A 571 6.71 -0.33 -9.85
C PRO A 571 6.69 -1.65 -9.08
N ASN A 572 7.86 -2.22 -8.78
CA ASN A 572 7.98 -3.50 -8.07
C ASN A 572 8.44 -3.33 -6.61
N MET A 573 8.32 -2.12 -6.05
CA MET A 573 8.47 -1.84 -4.62
C MET A 573 7.14 -1.29 -4.07
N PRO A 574 6.05 -2.08 -4.13
CA PRO A 574 4.74 -1.57 -3.81
C PRO A 574 4.60 -1.25 -2.34
N THR A 575 5.09 -2.06 -1.39
CA THR A 575 4.81 -1.95 0.05
C THR A 575 6.08 -1.91 0.90
N LEU A 576 5.95 -1.50 2.16
CA LEU A 576 7.00 -1.64 3.17
C LEU A 576 7.40 -3.12 3.36
N ASP A 577 6.43 -4.04 3.37
CA ASP A 577 6.69 -5.49 3.41
C ASP A 577 7.70 -5.93 2.33
N THR A 578 7.53 -5.40 1.10
CA THR A 578 8.45 -5.68 0.00
C THR A 578 9.86 -5.17 0.34
N ALA A 579 9.99 -3.95 0.87
CA ALA A 579 11.29 -3.37 1.23
C ALA A 579 12.01 -4.18 2.32
N ILE A 580 11.28 -4.68 3.32
CA ILE A 580 11.81 -5.48 4.43
C ILE A 580 12.50 -6.76 3.92
N VAL A 581 11.87 -7.47 2.97
CA VAL A 581 12.43 -8.73 2.45
C VAL A 581 13.42 -8.54 1.29
N TYR A 582 13.33 -7.42 0.56
CA TYR A 582 14.06 -7.14 -0.68
C TYR A 582 15.58 -7.28 -0.54
N THR A 583 16.16 -6.83 0.58
CA THR A 583 17.60 -6.92 0.86
C THR A 583 18.14 -8.35 0.87
N GLY A 584 17.26 -9.34 1.13
CA GLY A 584 17.57 -10.76 1.06
C GLY A 584 17.11 -11.44 -0.23
N THR A 585 15.95 -11.07 -0.76
CA THR A 585 15.29 -11.82 -1.84
C THR A 585 15.62 -11.31 -3.24
N CYS A 586 16.12 -10.09 -3.41
CA CYS A 586 16.53 -9.58 -4.73
C CYS A 586 17.66 -10.41 -5.37
N ILE A 587 18.45 -11.14 -4.57
CA ILE A 587 19.51 -12.02 -5.08
C ILE A 587 18.99 -13.06 -6.08
N PHE A 588 17.70 -13.42 -6.01
CA PHE A 588 17.07 -14.35 -6.95
C PHE A 588 17.02 -13.82 -8.38
N GLU A 589 17.14 -12.51 -8.61
CA GLU A 589 17.34 -11.93 -9.95
C GLU A 589 18.54 -12.55 -10.68
N GLY A 590 19.59 -12.95 -9.94
CA GLY A 590 20.76 -13.64 -10.48
C GLY A 590 20.58 -15.14 -10.78
N THR A 591 19.37 -15.67 -10.67
CA THR A 591 19.05 -17.11 -10.83
C THR A 591 17.90 -17.35 -11.81
N ASN A 592 17.64 -18.61 -12.15
CA ASN A 592 16.43 -19.02 -12.87
C ASN A 592 15.19 -19.15 -11.98
N VAL A 593 15.24 -18.80 -10.69
CA VAL A 593 14.06 -18.79 -9.80
C VAL A 593 13.39 -17.43 -9.92
N SER A 594 12.05 -17.41 -10.01
CA SER A 594 11.26 -16.18 -10.02
C SER A 594 11.31 -15.53 -8.65
N GLU A 595 11.60 -14.23 -8.66
CA GLU A 595 11.49 -13.32 -7.52
C GLU A 595 10.10 -12.67 -7.41
N GLY A 596 9.07 -13.22 -8.07
CA GLY A 596 7.70 -12.76 -7.92
C GLY A 596 7.33 -11.51 -8.73
N ARG A 597 8.27 -10.92 -9.49
CA ARG A 597 7.94 -9.90 -10.51
C ARG A 597 6.91 -10.46 -11.48
N GLY A 598 5.99 -9.61 -11.95
CA GLY A 598 4.82 -10.07 -12.72
C GLY A 598 3.64 -10.51 -11.86
N THR A 599 3.72 -10.35 -10.54
CA THR A 599 2.62 -10.54 -9.59
C THR A 599 2.37 -9.23 -8.81
N THR A 600 1.42 -9.25 -7.89
CA THR A 600 1.13 -8.13 -6.99
C THR A 600 1.96 -8.15 -5.69
N ARG A 601 2.80 -9.17 -5.47
CA ARG A 601 3.68 -9.30 -4.29
C ARG A 601 5.13 -9.64 -4.74
N PRO A 602 5.79 -8.77 -5.54
CA PRO A 602 7.17 -8.99 -5.96
C PRO A 602 8.11 -9.07 -4.76
N PHE A 603 9.18 -9.85 -4.88
CA PHE A 603 10.22 -10.12 -3.87
C PHE A 603 9.77 -10.82 -2.59
N GLU A 604 8.47 -10.82 -2.29
CA GLU A 604 7.86 -11.63 -1.24
C GLU A 604 7.61 -13.07 -1.70
N LEU A 605 7.34 -13.26 -2.99
CA LEU A 605 7.09 -14.57 -3.63
C LEU A 605 8.35 -15.08 -4.33
N ILE A 606 8.87 -16.23 -3.90
CA ILE A 606 10.03 -16.89 -4.52
C ILE A 606 9.64 -18.28 -4.99
N GLY A 607 9.82 -18.58 -6.29
CA GLY A 607 9.35 -19.85 -6.85
C GLY A 607 9.74 -20.13 -8.29
N ALA A 608 9.46 -21.36 -8.75
CA ALA A 608 9.65 -21.79 -10.12
C ALA A 608 8.69 -22.94 -10.47
N PRO A 609 8.39 -23.23 -11.75
CA PRO A 609 7.43 -24.27 -12.15
C PRO A 609 7.81 -25.69 -11.71
N TRP A 610 9.06 -25.89 -11.30
CA TRP A 610 9.60 -27.18 -10.93
C TRP A 610 9.76 -27.39 -9.42
N ILE A 611 9.38 -26.40 -8.61
CA ILE A 611 9.43 -26.45 -7.15
C ILE A 611 8.10 -26.99 -6.61
N ASN A 612 8.18 -27.92 -5.65
CA ASN A 612 7.01 -28.29 -4.84
C ASN A 612 6.89 -27.25 -3.69
N PRO A 613 5.79 -26.48 -3.63
CA PRO A 613 5.66 -25.37 -2.69
C PRO A 613 5.65 -25.81 -1.22
N ILE A 614 5.11 -27.00 -0.93
CA ILE A 614 4.93 -27.50 0.44
C ILE A 614 6.23 -28.09 0.95
N ASP A 615 6.92 -28.88 0.13
CA ASP A 615 8.23 -29.44 0.50
C ASP A 615 9.22 -28.31 0.79
N LEU A 616 9.24 -27.27 -0.05
CA LEU A 616 10.10 -26.11 0.16
C LEU A 616 9.72 -25.34 1.43
N ALA A 617 8.44 -25.04 1.64
CA ALA A 617 7.98 -24.36 2.85
C ALA A 617 8.34 -25.14 4.12
N ASN A 618 8.09 -26.45 4.15
CA ASN A 618 8.42 -27.32 5.28
C ASN A 618 9.93 -27.34 5.54
N LYS A 619 10.73 -27.47 4.48
CA LYS A 619 12.19 -27.48 4.61
C LYS A 619 12.72 -26.16 5.15
N LEU A 620 12.26 -25.03 4.64
CA LEU A 620 12.68 -23.71 5.12
C LEU A 620 12.21 -23.44 6.56
N ASN A 621 10.96 -23.76 6.90
CA ASN A 621 10.45 -23.62 8.27
C ASN A 621 11.21 -24.51 9.26
N SER A 622 11.73 -25.67 8.83
CA SER A 622 12.55 -26.54 9.69
C SER A 622 13.91 -25.95 10.08
N LEU A 623 14.37 -24.90 9.38
CA LEU A 623 15.61 -24.20 9.72
C LEU A 623 15.48 -23.33 10.98
N GLY A 624 14.25 -23.02 11.42
CA GLY A 624 14.02 -22.25 12.64
C GLY A 624 14.58 -20.82 12.60
N LEU A 625 14.57 -20.18 11.42
CA LEU A 625 15.07 -18.81 11.27
C LEU A 625 14.21 -17.83 12.10
N PRO A 626 14.82 -16.92 12.88
CA PRO A 626 14.09 -15.94 13.69
C PRO A 626 13.28 -14.96 12.82
N GLY A 627 12.14 -14.52 13.35
CA GLY A 627 11.32 -13.46 12.74
C GLY A 627 10.61 -13.80 11.43
N VAL A 628 10.66 -15.05 10.95
CA VAL A 628 10.12 -15.43 9.63
C VAL A 628 9.40 -16.77 9.61
N LYS A 629 8.34 -16.84 8.79
CA LYS A 629 7.68 -18.07 8.35
C LYS A 629 7.61 -18.12 6.83
N PHE A 630 7.65 -19.33 6.29
CA PHE A 630 7.50 -19.56 4.86
C PHE A 630 6.16 -20.23 4.59
N ARG A 631 5.29 -19.56 3.84
CA ARG A 631 4.01 -20.12 3.40
C ARG A 631 4.19 -20.74 2.02
N ALA A 632 3.73 -21.98 1.83
CA ALA A 632 3.62 -22.55 0.50
C ALA A 632 2.76 -21.64 -0.41
N ALA A 633 3.27 -21.30 -1.58
CA ALA A 633 2.59 -20.40 -2.52
C ALA A 633 2.70 -20.92 -3.95
N SER A 634 1.64 -20.69 -4.72
CA SER A 634 1.60 -20.90 -6.16
C SER A 634 1.23 -19.58 -6.83
N PHE A 635 1.95 -19.20 -7.89
CA PHE A 635 1.72 -17.91 -8.56
C PHE A 635 2.12 -17.96 -10.03
N THR A 636 1.51 -17.11 -10.85
CA THR A 636 1.74 -17.06 -12.31
C THR A 636 2.20 -15.67 -12.73
N PRO A 637 3.51 -15.47 -12.95
CA PRO A 637 4.06 -14.19 -13.41
C PRO A 637 3.47 -13.74 -14.76
N GLN A 638 3.03 -12.48 -14.84
CA GLN A 638 2.51 -11.87 -16.07
C GLN A 638 3.60 -11.22 -16.94
N PHE A 639 4.75 -10.90 -16.35
CA PHE A 639 5.98 -10.51 -17.02
C PHE A 639 7.19 -11.08 -16.25
N SER A 640 8.41 -10.90 -16.76
CA SER A 640 9.64 -11.49 -16.18
C SER A 640 9.67 -13.02 -16.30
N LYS A 641 10.51 -13.68 -15.49
CA LYS A 641 10.78 -15.12 -15.53
C LYS A 641 9.50 -15.95 -15.52
N TYR A 642 9.47 -16.97 -16.37
CA TYR A 642 8.35 -17.90 -16.55
C TYR A 642 7.05 -17.28 -17.09
N SER A 643 7.05 -16.01 -17.48
CA SER A 643 5.95 -15.40 -18.24
C SER A 643 6.07 -15.67 -19.75
N ALA A 644 4.97 -15.52 -20.47
CA ALA A 644 4.93 -15.56 -21.94
C ALA A 644 5.77 -14.45 -22.60
N SER A 645 6.05 -13.36 -21.87
CA SER A 645 6.83 -12.25 -22.39
C SER A 645 8.35 -12.53 -22.41
N ASP A 646 8.84 -13.43 -21.54
CA ASP A 646 10.26 -13.81 -21.49
C ASP A 646 10.58 -14.95 -22.46
N THR A 647 10.39 -14.67 -23.75
CA THR A 647 10.66 -15.64 -24.83
C THR A 647 12.14 -15.99 -24.98
N ALA A 648 13.04 -15.15 -24.46
CA ALA A 648 14.49 -15.37 -24.54
C ALA A 648 14.92 -16.51 -23.61
N ASN A 649 14.39 -16.55 -22.39
CA ASN A 649 14.78 -17.54 -21.39
C ASN A 649 13.73 -18.66 -21.21
N TYR A 650 12.44 -18.40 -21.52
CA TYR A 650 11.32 -19.33 -21.29
C TYR A 650 10.35 -19.38 -22.49
N PRO A 651 10.73 -20.00 -23.62
CA PRO A 651 10.03 -19.90 -24.93
C PRO A 651 8.71 -20.69 -25.03
N THR A 652 8.00 -20.92 -23.93
CA THR A 652 6.76 -21.73 -23.90
C THR A 652 5.57 -21.05 -24.59
N GLY A 653 5.64 -19.73 -24.80
CA GLY A 653 4.54 -18.94 -25.37
C GLY A 653 3.32 -18.81 -24.46
N LYS A 654 3.42 -19.21 -23.18
CA LYS A 654 2.38 -19.10 -22.16
C LYS A 654 3.01 -18.77 -20.80
N ASN A 655 2.26 -18.12 -19.92
CA ASN A 655 2.67 -17.96 -18.54
C ASN A 655 2.67 -19.33 -17.85
N GLN A 656 3.70 -19.63 -17.05
CA GLN A 656 3.80 -20.88 -16.30
C GLN A 656 3.49 -20.65 -14.82
N VAL A 657 2.76 -21.57 -14.21
CA VAL A 657 2.52 -21.59 -12.77
C VAL A 657 3.83 -21.94 -12.07
N CYS A 658 4.27 -21.09 -11.15
CA CYS A 658 5.40 -21.33 -10.26
C CYS A 658 4.90 -21.88 -8.93
N GLY A 659 5.48 -22.99 -8.47
CA GLY A 659 5.41 -23.39 -7.07
C GLY A 659 6.54 -22.73 -6.29
N GLY A 660 6.33 -22.39 -5.03
CA GLY A 660 7.32 -21.70 -4.23
C GLY A 660 6.86 -21.38 -2.82
N VAL A 661 7.43 -20.32 -2.27
CA VAL A 661 7.06 -19.79 -0.96
C VAL A 661 6.81 -18.30 -1.01
N GLN A 662 5.91 -17.84 -0.14
CA GLN A 662 5.85 -16.46 0.28
C GLN A 662 6.63 -16.31 1.59
N VAL A 663 7.51 -15.31 1.65
CA VAL A 663 8.25 -14.92 2.86
C VAL A 663 7.35 -14.05 3.72
N TYR A 664 7.02 -14.52 4.92
CA TYR A 664 6.22 -13.77 5.89
C TYR A 664 7.07 -13.41 7.10
N VAL A 665 7.26 -12.11 7.33
CA VAL A 665 7.97 -11.60 8.50
C VAL A 665 6.99 -11.55 9.67
N THR A 666 7.24 -12.35 10.70
CA THR A 666 6.38 -12.44 11.89
C THR A 666 6.86 -11.56 13.05
N ASP A 667 8.14 -11.19 13.01
CA ASP A 667 8.77 -10.26 13.96
C ASP A 667 9.95 -9.60 13.24
N ARG A 668 9.81 -8.31 12.93
CA ARG A 668 10.78 -7.58 12.11
C ARG A 668 12.08 -7.25 12.84
N ASP A 669 12.08 -7.26 14.18
CA ASP A 669 13.24 -6.91 14.99
C ASP A 669 14.22 -8.09 15.08
N SER A 670 13.70 -9.31 15.15
CA SER A 670 14.53 -10.52 15.08
C SER A 670 14.83 -11.00 13.65
N PHE A 671 14.16 -10.44 12.64
CA PHE A 671 14.31 -10.86 11.24
C PHE A 671 15.64 -10.38 10.60
N ASN A 672 16.41 -11.34 10.08
CA ASN A 672 17.57 -11.06 9.24
C ASN A 672 17.30 -11.44 7.78
N ALA A 673 17.09 -10.42 6.95
CA ALA A 673 16.69 -10.59 5.55
C ALA A 673 17.79 -11.27 4.73
N VAL A 674 19.06 -10.87 4.91
CA VAL A 674 20.18 -11.42 4.11
C VAL A 674 20.42 -12.89 4.43
N LYS A 675 20.47 -13.26 5.71
CA LYS A 675 20.59 -14.66 6.13
C LYS A 675 19.43 -15.49 5.61
N THR A 676 18.21 -14.93 5.65
CA THR A 676 17.02 -15.58 5.09
C THR A 676 17.16 -15.82 3.59
N GLY A 677 17.57 -14.81 2.81
CA GLY A 677 17.83 -14.94 1.37
C GLY A 677 18.84 -16.04 1.04
N TYR A 678 19.95 -16.11 1.79
CA TYR A 678 20.94 -17.18 1.62
C TYR A 678 20.43 -18.56 2.00
N ALA A 679 19.67 -18.67 3.09
CA ALA A 679 19.04 -19.93 3.48
C ALA A 679 18.08 -20.42 2.40
N MET A 680 17.27 -19.52 1.82
CA MET A 680 16.37 -19.85 0.72
C MET A 680 17.13 -20.31 -0.52
N LEU A 681 18.15 -19.56 -0.93
CA LEU A 681 18.96 -19.87 -2.11
C LEU A 681 19.64 -21.24 -1.99
N TYR A 682 20.30 -21.51 -0.85
CA TYR A 682 20.99 -22.77 -0.59
C TYR A 682 19.99 -23.92 -0.52
N THR A 683 18.85 -23.74 0.16
CA THR A 683 17.81 -24.77 0.26
C THR A 683 17.24 -25.14 -1.09
N ILE A 684 16.90 -24.16 -1.93
CA ILE A 684 16.35 -24.42 -3.28
C ILE A 684 17.39 -25.11 -4.16
N ARG A 685 18.64 -24.62 -4.17
CA ARG A 685 19.73 -25.25 -4.92
C ARG A 685 19.94 -26.70 -4.51
N ASP A 686 19.94 -26.97 -3.22
CA ASP A 686 20.24 -28.31 -2.68
C ASP A 686 19.06 -29.28 -2.85
N MET A 687 17.81 -28.80 -2.81
CA MET A 687 16.62 -29.61 -3.08
C MET A 687 16.44 -29.92 -4.57
N TYR A 688 16.90 -29.04 -5.46
CA TYR A 688 16.67 -29.15 -6.91
C TYR A 688 17.96 -28.96 -7.74
N PRO A 689 19.03 -29.72 -7.48
CA PRO A 689 20.36 -29.47 -8.06
C PRO A 689 20.40 -29.60 -9.59
N ASP A 690 19.54 -30.44 -10.18
CA ASP A 690 19.49 -30.65 -11.63
C ASP A 690 18.69 -29.57 -12.38
N LYS A 691 17.96 -28.71 -11.65
CA LYS A 691 17.05 -27.70 -12.23
C LYS A 691 17.44 -26.27 -11.87
N PHE A 692 17.98 -26.06 -10.68
CA PHE A 692 18.44 -24.75 -10.25
C PHE A 692 19.64 -24.29 -11.09
N GLN A 693 19.62 -23.03 -11.52
CA GLN A 693 20.70 -22.43 -12.29
C GLN A 693 20.92 -20.98 -11.88
N TYR A 694 22.19 -20.59 -11.77
CA TYR A 694 22.57 -19.18 -11.84
C TYR A 694 22.45 -18.69 -13.29
N LEU A 695 22.13 -17.42 -13.49
CA LEU A 695 22.14 -16.84 -14.83
C LEU A 695 23.57 -16.85 -15.40
N SER A 696 23.68 -17.06 -16.72
CA SER A 696 24.98 -17.13 -17.42
C SER A 696 25.82 -15.86 -17.32
N THR A 697 25.20 -14.73 -16.98
CA THR A 697 25.85 -13.44 -16.72
C THR A 697 26.57 -13.39 -15.38
N ASN A 698 26.38 -14.39 -14.51
CA ASN A 698 26.82 -14.39 -13.11
C ASN A 698 26.37 -13.13 -12.34
N PHE A 699 25.20 -12.59 -12.68
CA PHE A 699 24.68 -11.37 -12.04
C PHE A 699 24.50 -11.52 -10.52
N ILE A 700 24.30 -12.75 -10.04
CA ILE A 700 24.30 -13.10 -8.61
C ILE A 700 25.57 -12.58 -7.89
N ASP A 701 26.73 -12.58 -8.55
CA ASP A 701 27.98 -12.15 -7.94
C ASP A 701 27.98 -10.63 -7.69
N LYS A 702 27.31 -9.85 -8.57
CA LYS A 702 27.12 -8.41 -8.41
C LYS A 702 26.11 -8.08 -7.29
N LEU A 703 25.02 -8.85 -7.19
CA LEU A 703 23.99 -8.67 -6.16
C LEU A 703 24.51 -9.02 -4.76
N THR A 704 25.19 -10.16 -4.63
CA THR A 704 25.79 -10.61 -3.36
C THR A 704 27.11 -9.90 -3.05
N GLY A 705 27.76 -9.34 -4.07
CA GLY A 705 28.99 -8.58 -3.96
C GLY A 705 30.24 -9.45 -3.80
N ASN A 706 30.16 -10.71 -4.21
CA ASN A 706 31.24 -11.70 -4.16
C ASN A 706 30.91 -12.88 -5.08
N SER A 707 31.89 -13.73 -5.39
CA SER A 707 31.63 -15.00 -6.12
C SER A 707 31.40 -16.21 -5.21
N TYR A 708 31.75 -16.12 -3.92
CA TYR A 708 31.76 -17.28 -3.02
C TYR A 708 30.36 -17.87 -2.77
N VAL A 709 29.30 -17.06 -2.89
CA VAL A 709 27.92 -17.52 -2.80
C VAL A 709 27.57 -18.43 -3.99
N ARG A 710 27.91 -18.01 -5.22
CA ARG A 710 27.70 -18.80 -6.45
C ARG A 710 28.57 -20.05 -6.49
N GLU A 711 29.81 -19.92 -6.06
CA GLU A 711 30.79 -21.02 -6.04
C GLU A 711 30.50 -22.05 -4.94
N GLY A 712 29.60 -21.75 -4.00
CA GLY A 712 29.30 -22.64 -2.88
C GLY A 712 30.51 -22.88 -1.97
N LYS A 713 31.37 -21.87 -1.83
CA LYS A 713 32.65 -21.99 -1.12
C LYS A 713 32.49 -22.22 0.39
N TYR A 714 31.39 -21.72 0.95
CA TYR A 714 31.09 -21.75 2.38
C TYR A 714 29.78 -22.49 2.62
N THR A 715 29.70 -23.18 3.75
CA THR A 715 28.44 -23.70 4.29
C THR A 715 27.53 -22.54 4.71
N LEU A 716 26.24 -22.82 4.93
CA LEU A 716 25.29 -21.79 5.36
C LEU A 716 25.66 -21.20 6.73
N GLU A 717 26.19 -22.01 7.65
CA GLU A 717 26.68 -21.57 8.97
C GLU A 717 27.88 -20.62 8.85
N GLU A 718 28.85 -20.96 8.00
CA GLU A 718 30.00 -20.10 7.72
C GLU A 718 29.59 -18.78 7.05
N LEU A 719 28.62 -18.82 6.11
CA LEU A 719 28.05 -17.61 5.51
C LEU A 719 27.38 -16.73 6.55
N PHE A 720 26.63 -17.31 7.49
CA PHE A 720 26.00 -16.55 8.57
C PHE A 720 27.03 -15.87 9.46
N ALA A 721 28.13 -16.56 9.79
CA ALA A 721 29.23 -15.97 10.55
C ALA A 721 29.93 -14.84 9.80
N ILE A 722 30.11 -14.95 8.47
CA ILE A 722 30.63 -13.87 7.62
C ILE A 722 29.68 -12.66 7.68
N VAL A 723 28.39 -12.88 7.47
CA VAL A 723 27.37 -11.83 7.53
C VAL A 723 27.39 -11.12 8.89
N ASP A 724 27.40 -11.86 10.00
CA ASP A 724 27.40 -11.25 11.35
C ASP A 724 28.63 -10.38 11.59
N LYS A 725 29.80 -10.90 11.21
CA LYS A 725 31.07 -10.20 11.36
C LYS A 725 31.09 -8.91 10.53
N GLU A 726 30.82 -9.02 9.23
CA GLU A 726 30.94 -7.90 8.30
C GLU A 726 29.84 -6.85 8.52
N SER A 727 28.64 -7.27 8.94
CA SER A 727 27.59 -6.34 9.40
C SER A 727 28.04 -5.54 10.61
N SER A 728 28.67 -6.19 11.60
CA SER A 728 29.14 -5.53 12.83
C SER A 728 30.30 -4.57 12.55
N GLU A 729 31.24 -4.97 11.69
CA GLU A 729 32.35 -4.11 11.25
C GLU A 729 31.83 -2.88 10.52
N PHE A 730 30.89 -3.06 9.58
CA PHE A 730 30.29 -1.95 8.84
C PHE A 730 29.47 -1.03 9.75
N LYS A 731 28.63 -1.59 10.64
CA LYS A 731 27.85 -0.81 11.62
C LYS A 731 28.76 0.10 12.45
N SER A 732 29.87 -0.44 12.94
CA SER A 732 30.86 0.33 13.71
C SER A 732 31.54 1.42 12.87
N GLU A 733 31.77 1.16 11.58
CA GLU A 733 32.40 2.12 10.66
C GLU A 733 31.50 3.32 10.36
N VAL A 734 30.19 3.07 10.16
CA VAL A 734 29.25 4.11 9.75
C VAL A 734 28.70 4.94 10.90
N GLU A 735 28.90 4.51 12.15
CA GLU A 735 28.35 5.15 13.36
C GLU A 735 28.67 6.65 13.47
N LYS A 736 29.89 7.06 13.06
CA LYS A 736 30.29 8.48 13.11
C LYS A 736 29.61 9.37 12.06
N TYR A 737 28.90 8.79 11.09
CA TYR A 737 28.13 9.51 10.07
C TYR A 737 26.63 9.56 10.40
N ARG A 738 26.23 9.05 11.56
CA ARG A 738 24.85 9.12 12.03
C ARG A 738 24.48 10.56 12.36
N ILE A 739 23.40 11.03 11.74
CA ILE A 739 22.88 12.38 11.94
C ILE A 739 21.75 12.37 12.98
N TYR A 740 21.10 11.23 13.16
CA TYR A 740 19.96 11.03 14.04
C TYR A 740 20.26 9.96 15.09
N VAL A 741 19.54 9.98 16.20
CA VAL A 741 19.77 9.10 17.36
C VAL A 741 18.67 8.04 17.48
N SER A 742 18.90 7.01 18.29
CA SER A 742 17.92 5.96 18.62
C SER A 742 16.68 6.56 19.30
N ALA A 743 15.49 6.00 19.07
CA ALA A 743 14.27 6.43 19.78
C ALA A 743 14.42 6.26 21.30
N SER A 744 15.18 5.24 21.73
CA SER A 744 15.50 5.02 23.15
C SER A 744 16.42 6.08 23.76
N THR A 745 17.00 6.94 22.92
CA THR A 745 17.77 8.14 23.29
C THR A 745 17.03 9.45 22.95
N ILE A 746 15.83 9.38 22.33
CA ILE A 746 14.98 10.54 22.13
C ILE A 746 14.26 10.82 23.46
N ASN A 747 14.88 11.74 24.18
CA ASN A 747 14.45 12.31 25.45
C ASN A 747 13.07 13.00 25.35
N GLY A 748 12.36 13.06 26.49
CA GLY A 748 11.27 13.98 26.70
C GLY A 748 11.67 15.45 26.46
N LEU A 749 10.68 16.28 26.10
CA LEU A 749 10.93 17.69 25.85
C LEU A 749 11.36 18.41 27.15
N PRO A 750 12.25 19.43 27.07
CA PRO A 750 12.64 20.20 28.25
C PRO A 750 11.43 20.91 28.84
N THR A 751 11.33 20.99 30.16
CA THR A 751 10.19 21.60 30.85
C THR A 751 10.55 22.98 31.41
N ILE A 752 9.79 24.01 31.03
CA ILE A 752 9.92 25.37 31.61
C ILE A 752 8.98 25.52 32.82
N THR A 753 9.57 25.82 33.98
CA THR A 753 8.84 26.22 35.18
C THR A 753 8.90 27.74 35.33
N ALA A 754 7.73 28.36 35.29
CA ALA A 754 7.51 29.80 35.36
C ALA A 754 6.05 30.03 35.76
N ASP A 755 5.81 30.98 36.65
CA ASP A 755 4.47 31.31 37.17
C ASP A 755 4.05 32.72 36.78
N ASP A 756 2.75 32.94 36.72
CA ASP A 756 2.16 34.26 36.54
C ASP A 756 2.56 35.20 37.69
N LYS A 757 2.83 36.47 37.37
CA LYS A 757 3.29 37.48 38.34
C LYS A 757 2.28 38.61 38.50
N THR A 758 2.23 39.16 39.71
CA THR A 758 1.50 40.41 39.99
C THR A 758 2.48 41.42 40.56
N LEU A 759 2.54 42.60 39.96
CA LEU A 759 3.45 43.68 40.33
C LEU A 759 2.65 44.95 40.61
N LYS A 760 3.17 45.80 41.48
CA LYS A 760 2.61 47.13 41.69
C LYS A 760 3.07 48.12 40.63
N LEU A 761 2.31 49.19 40.43
CA LEU A 761 2.64 50.25 39.47
C LEU A 761 4.06 50.81 39.71
N ASN A 762 4.88 50.77 38.67
CA ASN A 762 6.32 51.12 38.60
C ASN A 762 7.28 50.19 39.37
N GLU A 763 6.84 49.01 39.79
CA GLU A 763 7.74 47.99 40.36
C GLU A 763 8.67 47.42 39.27
N SER A 764 9.93 47.18 39.60
CA SER A 764 10.93 46.65 38.65
C SER A 764 10.59 45.21 38.27
N PHE A 765 10.55 44.91 36.98
CA PHE A 765 10.29 43.57 36.44
C PHE A 765 11.53 43.01 35.74
N ASP A 766 11.96 41.82 36.17
CA ASP A 766 12.96 41.00 35.48
C ASP A 766 12.26 39.75 34.93
N PRO A 767 12.21 39.57 33.59
CA PRO A 767 11.50 38.47 32.96
C PRO A 767 12.14 37.10 33.22
N LEU A 768 13.43 37.01 33.57
CA LEU A 768 14.10 35.73 33.80
C LEU A 768 14.17 35.34 35.27
N LYS A 769 13.82 36.25 36.18
CA LYS A 769 13.82 35.97 37.61
C LYS A 769 12.80 34.87 37.94
N ASP A 770 13.20 33.85 38.71
CA ASP A 770 12.36 32.73 39.15
C ASP A 770 11.80 31.86 38.00
N VAL A 771 12.44 31.90 36.83
CA VAL A 771 12.15 31.03 35.68
C VAL A 771 13.25 29.98 35.63
N THR A 772 12.89 28.69 35.60
CA THR A 772 13.84 27.58 35.50
C THR A 772 13.46 26.65 34.36
N ALA A 773 14.43 25.95 33.79
CA ALA A 773 14.20 24.92 32.80
C ALA A 773 14.97 23.67 33.19
N TYR A 774 14.32 22.53 33.10
CA TYR A 774 14.94 21.24 33.40
C TYR A 774 14.59 20.24 32.31
N ASP A 775 15.57 19.42 32.00
CA ASP A 775 15.51 18.33 31.05
C ASP A 775 16.06 17.06 31.72
N GLU A 776 15.47 15.90 31.45
CA GLU A 776 15.83 14.66 32.17
C GLU A 776 17.26 14.17 31.82
N GLU A 777 17.77 14.52 30.63
CA GLU A 777 19.03 14.03 30.08
C GLU A 777 20.11 15.11 30.13
N ASP A 778 19.75 16.35 29.82
CA ASP A 778 20.64 17.52 29.83
C ASP A 778 20.69 18.21 31.20
N GLY A 779 19.76 17.90 32.10
CA GLY A 779 19.71 18.45 33.45
C GLY A 779 19.20 19.90 33.48
N ASP A 780 19.86 20.76 34.25
CA ASP A 780 19.42 22.15 34.43
C ASP A 780 19.78 23.01 33.20
N LEU A 781 18.74 23.41 32.46
CA LEU A 781 18.83 24.25 31.26
C LEU A 781 18.45 25.72 31.55
N THR A 782 18.39 26.14 32.82
CA THR A 782 17.90 27.48 33.19
C THR A 782 18.68 28.62 32.52
N GLU A 783 19.99 28.46 32.29
CA GLU A 783 20.81 29.46 31.61
C GLU A 783 20.55 29.56 30.09
N SER A 784 19.88 28.57 29.51
CA SER A 784 19.56 28.47 28.08
C SER A 784 18.17 29.00 27.72
N ILE A 785 17.43 29.56 28.70
CA ILE A 785 16.09 30.11 28.46
C ILE A 785 16.19 31.44 27.70
N GLU A 786 15.46 31.52 26.59
CA GLU A 786 15.31 32.73 25.79
C GLU A 786 13.93 33.37 26.01
N VAL A 787 13.91 34.69 26.24
CA VAL A 787 12.67 35.48 26.23
C VAL A 787 12.38 35.90 24.80
N ILE A 788 11.48 35.18 24.13
CA ILE A 788 11.15 35.41 22.72
C ILE A 788 10.04 36.45 22.53
N GLU A 789 9.29 36.78 23.60
CA GLU A 789 8.33 37.89 23.60
C GLU A 789 8.20 38.48 25.01
N ASN A 790 8.20 39.81 25.15
CA ASN A 790 7.93 40.50 26.42
C ASN A 790 7.17 41.81 26.15
N THR A 791 5.92 41.85 26.61
CA THR A 791 5.02 43.00 26.39
C THR A 791 4.83 43.87 27.64
N VAL A 792 5.51 43.56 28.75
CA VAL A 792 5.24 44.16 30.07
C VAL A 792 5.60 45.66 30.12
N ASP A 793 4.61 46.50 30.44
CA ASP A 793 4.78 47.93 30.73
C ASP A 793 4.38 48.22 32.19
N THR A 794 5.38 48.26 33.08
CA THR A 794 5.19 48.46 34.53
C THR A 794 4.65 49.84 34.89
N SER A 795 4.62 50.79 33.96
CA SER A 795 4.09 52.14 34.17
C SER A 795 2.57 52.26 33.97
N LYS A 796 1.92 51.17 33.52
CA LYS A 796 0.49 51.14 33.23
C LYS A 796 -0.16 49.91 33.88
N VAL A 797 -1.33 50.13 34.47
CA VAL A 797 -2.17 49.04 34.99
C VAL A 797 -2.69 48.22 33.82
N GLY A 798 -2.56 46.90 33.90
CA GLY A 798 -2.95 46.00 32.82
C GLY A 798 -2.37 44.60 32.96
N GLU A 799 -2.86 43.68 32.14
CA GLU A 799 -2.32 42.34 31.96
C GLU A 799 -1.37 42.34 30.74
N TYR A 800 -0.18 41.80 30.94
CA TYR A 800 0.87 41.71 29.93
C TYR A 800 1.39 40.28 29.82
N LEU A 801 1.99 39.93 28.69
CA LEU A 801 2.50 38.58 28.40
C LEU A 801 4.02 38.56 28.27
N VAL A 802 4.61 37.46 28.76
CA VAL A 802 6.00 37.08 28.49
C VAL A 802 6.02 35.65 27.97
N LYS A 803 6.74 35.42 26.87
CA LYS A 803 6.91 34.11 26.25
C LYS A 803 8.38 33.69 26.31
N TYR A 804 8.60 32.48 26.79
CA TYR A 804 9.90 31.82 26.91
C TYR A 804 10.05 30.69 25.89
N SER A 805 11.29 30.39 25.53
CA SER A 805 11.71 29.25 24.72
C SER A 805 12.97 28.63 25.35
N VAL A 806 13.07 27.31 25.36
CA VAL A 806 14.32 26.60 25.70
C VAL A 806 14.48 25.43 24.74
N SER A 807 15.70 25.23 24.26
CA SER A 807 16.08 24.07 23.45
C SER A 807 17.08 23.20 24.20
N ASP A 808 16.92 21.89 24.11
CA ASP A 808 17.85 20.90 24.63
C ASP A 808 19.02 20.66 23.66
N SER A 809 20.01 19.84 24.05
CA SER A 809 21.21 19.57 23.24
C SER A 809 20.93 18.68 22.01
N ASN A 810 19.78 18.01 21.98
CA ASN A 810 19.33 17.08 20.95
C ASN A 810 18.29 17.70 19.99
N GLY A 811 17.90 18.96 20.20
CA GLY A 811 17.03 19.74 19.34
C GLY A 811 15.55 19.76 19.73
N GLY A 812 15.16 19.19 20.88
CA GLY A 812 13.82 19.37 21.45
C GLY A 812 13.63 20.79 21.97
N ASN A 813 12.47 21.38 21.72
CA ASN A 813 12.16 22.77 22.11
C ASN A 813 10.80 22.87 22.79
N THR A 814 10.75 23.60 23.90
CA THR A 814 9.50 23.93 24.61
C THR A 814 9.34 25.43 24.71
N THR A 815 8.09 25.90 24.55
CA THR A 815 7.72 27.29 24.84
C THR A 815 6.71 27.38 25.97
N LYS A 816 6.77 28.47 26.75
CA LYS A 816 5.83 28.75 27.83
C LYS A 816 5.46 30.23 27.87
N VAL A 817 4.19 30.52 28.10
CA VAL A 817 3.67 31.89 28.27
C VAL A 817 3.23 32.10 29.71
N ILE A 818 3.60 33.23 30.31
CA ILE A 818 3.08 33.68 31.60
C ILE A 818 2.40 35.04 31.45
N LYS A 819 1.50 35.34 32.39
CA LYS A 819 0.85 36.63 32.56
C LYS A 819 1.52 37.44 33.65
N VAL A 820 1.69 38.74 33.41
CA VAL A 820 2.19 39.72 34.37
C VAL A 820 1.13 40.80 34.55
N ASN A 821 0.50 40.83 35.71
CA ASN A 821 -0.55 41.78 36.07
C ASN A 821 0.04 42.96 36.82
N ILE A 822 -0.11 44.17 36.28
CA ILE A 822 0.26 45.41 36.97
C ILE A 822 -0.98 45.98 37.66
N ILE A 823 -0.93 46.12 38.99
CA ILE A 823 -2.02 46.64 39.82
C ILE A 823 -1.66 47.99 40.45
N GLU A 824 -2.67 48.77 40.84
CA GLU A 824 -2.47 50.06 41.49
C GLU A 824 -1.80 49.92 42.87
N ASN A 825 -1.09 50.96 43.31
CA ASN A 825 -0.55 51.02 44.67
C ASN A 825 -1.70 51.37 45.63
N ASP A 826 -2.10 50.43 46.49
CA ASP A 826 -3.06 50.73 47.56
C ASP A 826 -2.52 51.85 48.48
N GLU A 827 -3.30 52.92 48.64
CA GLU A 827 -3.06 53.96 49.64
C GLU A 827 -3.38 53.41 51.04
N ASP A 828 -2.36 53.36 51.91
CA ASP A 828 -2.52 53.11 53.35
C ASP A 828 -3.45 54.17 53.98
N ASN A 829 -4.66 53.78 54.35
CA ASN A 829 -5.49 54.52 55.29
C ASN A 829 -5.56 53.77 56.63
N ASN A 830 -4.76 54.26 57.58
CA ASN A 830 -4.86 53.97 59.01
C ASN A 830 -6.28 54.20 59.54
N ASN A 831 -6.88 53.19 60.20
CA ASN A 831 -7.45 53.37 61.53
C ASN A 831 -7.77 52.05 62.26
N ASN A 832 -7.14 51.93 63.43
CA ASN A 832 -7.36 51.01 64.55
C ASN A 832 -8.82 50.58 64.81
N ASN A 833 -9.03 49.28 65.10
CA ASN A 833 -9.23 48.76 66.47
C ASN A 833 -9.74 47.30 66.46
N GLY A 834 -9.27 46.51 67.44
CA GLY A 834 -10.14 45.54 68.12
C GLY A 834 -9.90 44.04 67.87
N ASN A 835 -8.87 43.51 68.52
CA ASN A 835 -8.84 42.33 69.39
C ASN A 835 -9.77 41.09 69.16
N GLU A 836 -9.13 39.93 69.35
CA GLU A 836 -9.62 38.64 69.87
C GLU A 836 -10.13 37.50 68.94
N ASN A 837 -9.30 36.44 68.93
CA ASN A 837 -9.60 35.02 69.14
C ASN A 837 -10.46 34.22 68.13
N GLY A 838 -9.86 33.10 67.69
CA GLY A 838 -10.52 31.80 67.80
C GLY A 838 -10.65 30.94 66.53
N ASN A 839 -9.69 30.01 66.38
CA ASN A 839 -9.90 28.56 66.22
C ASN A 839 -10.86 27.98 65.14
N ASN A 840 -10.29 27.03 64.38
CA ASN A 840 -10.89 25.79 63.81
C ASN A 840 -12.08 25.85 62.85
N GLY A 841 -11.97 25.03 61.79
CA GLY A 841 -13.04 24.07 61.46
C GLY A 841 -13.56 24.07 60.03
N ASN A 842 -13.11 23.06 59.29
CA ASN A 842 -13.75 22.24 58.26
C ASN A 842 -15.20 22.53 57.78
N GLU A 843 -15.34 22.39 56.45
CA GLU A 843 -16.44 21.76 55.68
C GLU A 843 -17.90 22.28 55.68
N ASN A 844 -18.38 22.40 54.44
CA ASN A 844 -19.74 22.19 53.90
C ASN A 844 -20.88 23.17 54.21
N GLY A 845 -21.53 23.64 53.14
CA GLY A 845 -22.96 24.01 53.18
C GLY A 845 -23.45 25.09 52.20
N ASN A 846 -23.87 24.66 51.01
CA ASN A 846 -25.19 24.90 50.40
C ASN A 846 -25.71 26.32 50.00
N ASN A 847 -26.31 26.33 48.80
CA ASN A 847 -27.53 27.05 48.36
C ASN A 847 -27.54 28.51 47.83
N GLY A 848 -28.30 28.68 46.74
CA GLY A 848 -28.91 29.92 46.23
C GLY A 848 -28.82 30.00 44.69
N ASN A 849 -29.72 29.42 43.89
CA ASN A 849 -31.12 29.74 43.61
C ASN A 849 -31.40 31.13 42.98
N ASN A 850 -31.84 31.11 41.71
CA ASN A 850 -32.74 32.01 40.96
C ASN A 850 -32.40 31.82 39.47
N GLY A 851 -33.27 31.39 38.55
CA GLY A 851 -34.72 31.57 38.46
C GLY A 851 -35.00 32.48 37.26
N ASN A 852 -35.50 31.93 36.14
CA ASN A 852 -36.72 32.44 35.52
C ASN A 852 -37.20 31.55 34.36
N GLU A 853 -38.49 31.25 34.43
CA GLU A 853 -39.33 30.62 33.41
C GLU A 853 -39.66 31.58 32.27
N ASN A 854 -40.01 31.04 31.10
CA ASN A 854 -41.30 31.33 30.47
C ASN A 854 -41.54 30.32 29.34
N GLY A 855 -42.59 29.51 29.51
CA GLY A 855 -43.15 28.69 28.46
C GLY A 855 -44.11 29.49 27.56
N ASN A 856 -44.54 28.86 26.47
CA ASN A 856 -45.96 28.82 26.16
C ASN A 856 -46.30 27.63 25.26
N ASP A 857 -47.30 26.89 25.72
CA ASP A 857 -47.99 25.78 25.09
C ASP A 857 -48.96 26.24 23.99
N ASN A 858 -49.26 25.31 23.08
CA ASN A 858 -50.58 24.96 22.53
C ASN A 858 -50.35 24.20 21.20
N GLY A 859 -50.85 22.99 20.93
CA GLY A 859 -51.87 22.17 21.57
C GLY A 859 -52.84 21.62 20.51
N ASN A 860 -52.92 20.29 20.40
CA ASN A 860 -53.99 19.44 19.82
C ASN A 860 -54.25 19.51 18.28
N ASN A 861 -54.69 18.47 17.56
CA ASN A 861 -55.42 17.25 17.96
C ASN A 861 -55.41 16.16 16.85
N SER A 862 -55.40 14.89 17.29
CA SER A 862 -56.08 13.67 16.80
C SER A 862 -56.55 13.47 15.33
N GLY A 863 -56.41 12.23 14.82
CA GLY A 863 -57.51 11.57 14.10
C GLY A 863 -57.20 10.47 13.08
N ASN A 864 -57.32 9.20 13.52
CA ASN A 864 -57.95 8.02 12.88
C ASN A 864 -57.45 7.32 11.58
N GLU A 865 -57.09 6.03 11.78
CA GLU A 865 -57.54 4.76 11.14
C GLU A 865 -57.90 4.67 9.63
N GLY A 866 -57.41 3.60 8.99
CA GLY A 866 -57.99 3.01 7.77
C GLY A 866 -57.18 1.88 7.12
N ASP A 867 -57.63 0.64 7.30
CA ASP A 867 -57.22 -0.62 6.63
C ASP A 867 -57.34 -0.62 5.09
N ASN A 868 -56.50 -1.42 4.42
CA ASN A 868 -56.86 -2.52 3.48
C ASN A 868 -55.76 -2.86 2.45
N ASP A 869 -55.13 -4.02 2.65
CA ASP A 869 -55.12 -5.22 1.77
C ASP A 869 -54.86 -5.17 0.24
N ILE A 870 -54.01 -6.14 -0.18
CA ILE A 870 -54.01 -6.94 -1.43
C ILE A 870 -53.33 -6.38 -2.72
N ASN A 871 -52.13 -6.92 -3.06
CA ASN A 871 -51.94 -7.88 -4.19
C ASN A 871 -50.47 -8.17 -4.53
N ASN A 872 -50.17 -9.48 -4.58
CA ASN A 872 -49.02 -10.12 -5.22
C ASN A 872 -49.20 -10.15 -6.76
N PRO A 873 -48.14 -10.20 -7.59
CA PRO A 873 -48.04 -11.38 -8.45
C PRO A 873 -46.62 -11.91 -8.72
N GLU A 874 -46.50 -13.22 -8.55
CA GLU A 874 -45.90 -14.23 -9.44
C GLU A 874 -44.80 -13.84 -10.46
N ASN A 875 -43.59 -14.29 -10.15
CA ASN A 875 -42.84 -15.35 -10.85
C ASN A 875 -42.83 -15.35 -12.39
N ASN A 876 -41.69 -14.99 -12.99
CA ASN A 876 -41.25 -15.51 -14.30
C ASN A 876 -39.73 -15.55 -14.38
N ASN A 877 -39.18 -16.71 -14.01
CA ASN A 877 -37.78 -17.08 -14.23
C ASN A 877 -37.53 -17.34 -15.71
N SER A 878 -36.68 -16.52 -16.35
CA SER A 878 -35.99 -16.89 -17.59
C SER A 878 -34.49 -16.95 -17.33
N ASN A 879 -33.97 -18.19 -17.37
CA ASN A 879 -32.55 -18.51 -17.29
C ASN A 879 -31.79 -17.80 -18.42
N ASN A 880 -30.96 -16.79 -18.06
CA ASN A 880 -29.88 -16.33 -18.91
C ASN A 880 -28.55 -16.67 -18.23
N SER A 881 -27.76 -17.49 -18.92
CA SER A 881 -26.43 -17.90 -18.50
C SER A 881 -25.46 -16.72 -18.62
N ASP A 882 -25.25 -15.99 -17.54
CA ASP A 882 -24.27 -14.90 -17.49
C ASP A 882 -22.85 -15.48 -17.35
N LYS A 883 -22.10 -15.39 -18.44
CA LYS A 883 -20.63 -15.50 -18.42
C LYS A 883 -20.06 -14.16 -17.96
N LEU A 884 -19.22 -14.20 -16.94
CA LEU A 884 -18.28 -13.11 -16.63
C LEU A 884 -17.49 -12.76 -17.91
N PRO A 885 -17.12 -11.49 -18.15
CA PRO A 885 -16.22 -11.16 -19.24
C PRO A 885 -14.92 -11.94 -19.05
N GLN A 886 -14.71 -12.97 -19.86
CA GLN A 886 -13.48 -13.75 -19.86
C GLN A 886 -12.35 -12.84 -20.32
N THR A 887 -11.41 -12.56 -19.43
CA THR A 887 -10.09 -12.09 -19.83
C THR A 887 -9.40 -13.24 -20.57
N GLY A 888 -9.46 -13.17 -21.90
CA GLY A 888 -8.66 -13.92 -22.88
C GLY A 888 -8.22 -15.34 -22.50
N SER A 889 -9.06 -16.35 -22.78
CA SER A 889 -8.54 -17.66 -23.17
C SER A 889 -9.32 -18.19 -24.38
N ALA A 890 -8.60 -18.40 -25.48
CA ALA A 890 -9.18 -18.86 -26.74
C ALA A 890 -9.58 -20.34 -26.62
N VAL A 891 -10.89 -20.62 -26.70
CA VAL A 891 -11.40 -21.96 -26.99
C VAL A 891 -12.09 -21.91 -28.36
N ASN A 892 -11.40 -22.40 -29.37
CA ASN A 892 -11.96 -22.66 -30.70
C ASN A 892 -13.03 -23.76 -30.60
N ASN A 893 -14.31 -23.39 -30.68
CA ASN A 893 -15.39 -24.35 -30.89
C ASN A 893 -15.52 -24.65 -32.39
N SER A 894 -14.84 -25.70 -32.83
CA SER A 894 -15.02 -26.30 -34.14
C SER A 894 -15.97 -27.50 -34.04
N VAL A 895 -17.28 -27.31 -34.28
CA VAL A 895 -18.19 -28.38 -34.72
C VAL A 895 -19.33 -27.80 -35.57
N LEU A 896 -19.13 -27.67 -36.89
CA LEU A 896 -20.12 -28.09 -37.90
C LEU A 896 -19.52 -27.90 -39.31
N LEU A 897 -18.90 -28.94 -39.85
CA LEU A 897 -18.99 -29.31 -41.27
C LEU A 897 -18.36 -30.70 -41.42
N VAL A 898 -19.24 -31.70 -41.36
CA VAL A 898 -19.00 -33.06 -41.80
C VAL A 898 -18.80 -33.04 -43.33
N VAL A 899 -17.96 -33.97 -43.80
CA VAL A 899 -17.77 -34.49 -45.18
C VAL A 899 -16.39 -34.21 -45.78
N ALA A 900 -15.65 -35.31 -45.96
CA ALA A 900 -14.43 -35.51 -46.77
C ALA A 900 -13.14 -34.87 -46.20
N SER A 901 -12.12 -35.60 -45.73
CA SER A 901 -11.44 -36.68 -46.44
C SER A 901 -10.39 -37.34 -45.52
N LEU A 902 -10.65 -38.58 -45.09
CA LEU A 902 -9.61 -39.53 -44.66
C LEU A 902 -9.66 -40.67 -45.68
N LEU A 903 -8.83 -40.62 -46.71
CA LEU A 903 -8.41 -41.82 -47.45
C LEU A 903 -7.18 -41.50 -48.31
N MET A 904 -6.29 -42.48 -48.42
CA MET A 904 -5.17 -42.60 -49.36
C MET A 904 -3.78 -42.17 -48.86
N ILE A 905 -3.30 -42.91 -47.84
CA ILE A 905 -2.02 -43.60 -48.00
C ILE A 905 -2.24 -44.77 -48.97
N TYR A 906 -1.29 -44.99 -49.87
CA TYR A 906 -1.17 -46.08 -50.85
C TYR A 906 -1.98 -45.95 -52.15
N ILE A 907 -1.32 -45.48 -53.22
CA ILE A 907 -0.94 -46.29 -54.39
C ILE A 907 0.17 -45.54 -55.13
N GLY A 908 1.31 -46.20 -55.29
CA GLY A 908 2.43 -45.68 -56.05
C GLY A 908 2.32 -45.93 -57.56
N LYS A 909 3.34 -45.36 -58.21
CA LYS A 909 3.89 -45.65 -59.55
C LYS A 909 3.41 -44.81 -60.74
N SER A 910 4.45 -44.31 -61.42
CA SER A 910 4.57 -44.11 -62.88
C SER A 910 4.04 -42.76 -63.40
N ILE A 911 4.70 -41.99 -64.28
CA ILE A 911 5.82 -42.25 -65.20
C ILE A 911 6.16 -40.92 -65.93
N ILE A 912 7.45 -40.66 -66.21
CA ILE A 912 8.01 -40.09 -67.46
C ILE A 912 7.91 -38.56 -67.79
N VAL A 913 9.11 -37.93 -67.76
CA VAL A 913 9.83 -37.26 -68.87
C VAL A 913 9.84 -35.73 -69.04
N LYS A 914 11.08 -35.23 -68.87
CA LYS A 914 11.90 -34.27 -69.64
C LYS A 914 11.44 -32.81 -69.84
N LYS A 915 12.45 -31.97 -69.56
CA LYS A 915 12.96 -30.81 -70.34
C LYS A 915 12.01 -29.61 -70.40
N SER A 916 12.44 -28.36 -70.30
CA SER A 916 13.77 -27.75 -70.32
C SER A 916 13.58 -26.23 -70.15
N ASN A 917 14.62 -25.57 -69.66
CA ASN A 917 14.94 -24.13 -69.80
C ASN A 917 14.06 -23.17 -68.97
N LYS A 918 14.56 -22.48 -67.94
CA LYS A 918 15.65 -21.48 -67.90
C LYS A 918 15.30 -20.33 -68.87
N VAL A 919 15.02 -19.11 -68.41
CA VAL A 919 16.01 -18.09 -68.01
C VAL A 919 15.24 -16.77 -67.70
N GLU A 920 15.71 -16.04 -66.66
CA GLU A 920 15.68 -14.58 -66.37
C GLU A 920 14.35 -13.79 -66.51
N SER A 921 14.02 -12.82 -65.66
CA SER A 921 14.85 -11.72 -65.15
C SER A 921 14.17 -11.03 -63.95
N SER A 922 15.00 -10.51 -63.05
CA SER A 922 14.83 -9.35 -62.16
C SER A 922 13.43 -8.73 -61.98
N LYS A 923 12.91 -8.77 -60.75
CA LYS A 923 13.02 -7.68 -59.77
C LYS A 923 12.69 -8.17 -58.37
#